data_AF-A0A7W0VMU7-F1
#
_entry.id   AF-A0A7W0VMU7-F1
#
_cell.length_a   1.000
_cell.length_b   1.000
_cell.length_c   1.000
_cell.angle_alpha   90.00
_cell.angle_beta   90.00
_cell.angle_gamma   90.00
#
_symmetry.space_group_name_H-M   'P 1'
#
loop_
_entity.id
_entity.type
_entity.pdbx_description
1 polymer ?
#
loop_
_entity_poly.entity_id
_entity_poly.type
_entity_poly.pdbx_seq_one_letter_code
_entity_poly.pdbx_strand_id
1 'polypeptide(L)'
;MASNTANGNGKRNGSTPAATLARSLRTSAGQAERVEALAAKIAQSGTQQAAAADAARASVEDIVASVEETATASEELARTNTTVAGNTRDVLQGLESTVAGLQEITASVAAVRKDTDSLALAADSTATSLEQLGRSTKSTAANAEELSETSARLTSAATETSASVASAALRGQETATMIEEVATTVEQMAVTSARLAGDSRLVGDRMVTVASGLKELGGSLEEVAADAAETATSVEQSSATAEELARSFRGVAELAQNLTSAATESASALSEVAASVEEVAATAEKNASVVESNASSIEQVARSAQVVAQSAQEVSNLASQNAAATAQLESSSRRIAGVVETARVTSERVAVSARASGQTVGRTIAGFAKIREAMGQGATVMKDMGKRAEEIGDIVQAINLIADRTNLLSLNASIEAARAGEHGRGFAVIAEEVRALADRAAAAATDVAKIVRSLQSVARDAVSANTDGLRLADEGAQLSEDARTGLQVILEGVDQLASSVKSISAATEEQVRGVQSVTAATARLETESRSIARASAEQTLATSSLARSGGEMRTMAKQTRDATLEQAKALRDMVKSNDQLTANIDKVSRATEEQATSAAQLARAVVQMRGAAQRTTTAMVAQLRTLTAMSTNVQEVSGSTQRTVTAIGENAKGAAEIAKAMDAARKQAMQAARAVTEQARAAKEIEATASDVARLSAEVTSASNEQAEALGLLATDADSVRKVAKQSSRAVGEQSDALSSLSSLAARQSAALQTITRSTNEQAAATDQIAQAMRALRGQSREMTGVLVGQAKSAAATAADVATVAQEIAALRAANGEQAAMVSAMAGTDEDHAGTEDPRT
;
A
#
# COMPACT_ATOMS: atom_id res chain seq x y z
N MET A 1 -65.00 -7.80 59.80
CA MET A 1 -66.25 -8.18 60.50
C MET A 1 -65.93 -8.45 61.95
N ALA A 2 -66.60 -7.80 62.89
CA ALA A 2 -66.58 -8.13 64.32
C ALA A 2 -67.91 -7.67 64.93
N SER A 3 -68.35 -8.37 65.97
CA SER A 3 -69.59 -8.12 66.74
C SER A 3 -70.89 -8.46 65.96
N ASN A 4 -71.98 -9.00 66.50
CA ASN A 4 -72.43 -9.63 67.75
C ASN A 4 -73.98 -9.64 67.65
N THR A 5 -74.69 -10.10 68.69
CA THR A 5 -76.14 -9.93 68.97
C THR A 5 -77.10 -10.90 68.27
N ALA A 6 -78.15 -11.42 68.91
CA ALA A 6 -78.49 -11.36 70.35
C ALA A 6 -79.45 -12.48 70.79
N ASN A 7 -79.49 -12.70 72.11
CA ASN A 7 -80.51 -13.42 72.85
C ASN A 7 -81.36 -12.41 73.65
N GLY A 8 -82.64 -12.71 73.92
CA GLY A 8 -83.34 -12.18 75.10
C GLY A 8 -84.40 -11.07 74.91
N ASN A 9 -85.67 -11.48 75.00
CA ASN A 9 -86.82 -10.80 75.63
C ASN A 9 -87.02 -9.27 75.54
N GLY A 10 -88.00 -8.88 74.71
CA GLY A 10 -89.34 -8.58 75.22
C GLY A 10 -89.58 -7.34 76.12
N LYS A 11 -90.23 -6.32 75.54
CA LYS A 11 -91.38 -5.61 76.16
C LYS A 11 -92.23 -4.92 75.09
N ARG A 12 -93.55 -5.12 75.15
CA ARG A 12 -94.52 -4.37 74.34
C ARG A 12 -94.68 -2.96 74.93
N ASN A 13 -94.69 -1.94 74.06
CA ASN A 13 -95.39 -0.68 74.30
C ASN A 13 -95.88 -0.15 72.96
N GLY A 14 -97.11 0.36 72.91
CA GLY A 14 -97.76 0.75 71.66
C GLY A 14 -97.13 1.98 71.03
N SER A 15 -96.89 1.92 69.71
CA SER A 15 -96.68 3.10 68.86
C SER A 15 -97.69 3.07 67.73
N THR A 16 -98.30 4.22 67.43
CA THR A 16 -99.25 4.35 66.32
C THR A 16 -98.59 4.00 64.97
N PRO A 17 -99.37 3.63 63.94
CA PRO A 17 -98.83 3.35 62.60
C PRO A 17 -97.98 4.50 62.05
N ALA A 18 -98.41 5.75 62.27
CA ALA A 18 -97.68 6.95 61.87
C ALA A 18 -96.34 7.11 62.61
N ALA A 19 -96.29 6.90 63.93
CA ALA A 19 -95.04 6.93 64.70
C ALA A 19 -94.07 5.82 64.27
N THR A 20 -94.60 4.67 63.86
CA THR A 20 -93.81 3.54 63.33
C THR A 20 -93.26 3.84 61.94
N LEU A 21 -94.05 4.47 61.06
CA LEU A 21 -93.64 4.92 59.74
C LEU A 21 -92.59 6.04 59.80
N ALA A 22 -92.79 7.06 60.64
CA ALA A 22 -91.81 8.13 60.85
C ALA A 22 -90.47 7.59 61.40
N ARG A 23 -90.51 6.60 62.30
CA ARG A 23 -89.29 5.93 62.81
C ARG A 23 -88.61 5.10 61.72
N SER A 24 -89.37 4.45 60.84
CA SER A 24 -88.84 3.74 59.67
C SER A 24 -88.16 4.72 58.70
N LEU A 25 -88.82 5.83 58.35
CA LEU A 25 -88.28 6.87 57.46
C LEU A 25 -87.02 7.53 58.02
N ARG A 26 -86.96 7.85 59.33
CA ARG A 26 -85.72 8.33 59.97
C ARG A 26 -84.60 7.29 59.96
N THR A 27 -84.95 6.01 60.13
CA THR A 27 -83.96 4.91 60.05
C THR A 27 -83.44 4.74 58.62
N SER A 28 -84.31 4.87 57.62
CA SER A 28 -83.97 4.88 56.20
C SER A 28 -83.11 6.10 55.84
N ALA A 29 -83.43 7.30 56.33
CA ALA A 29 -82.61 8.50 56.14
C ALA A 29 -81.22 8.36 56.80
N GLY A 30 -81.12 7.78 58.00
CA GLY A 30 -79.84 7.49 58.66
C GLY A 30 -79.05 6.34 58.01
N GLN A 31 -79.71 5.43 57.28
CA GLN A 31 -79.05 4.46 56.40
C GLN A 31 -78.57 5.13 55.12
N ALA A 32 -79.38 5.99 54.50
CA ALA A 32 -79.01 6.77 53.32
C ALA A 32 -77.80 7.68 53.60
N GLU A 33 -77.76 8.37 54.75
CA GLU A 33 -76.59 9.13 55.21
C GLU A 33 -75.31 8.27 55.32
N ARG A 34 -75.43 7.04 55.83
CA ARG A 34 -74.28 6.13 55.91
C ARG A 34 -73.83 5.64 54.54
N VAL A 35 -74.74 5.43 53.60
CA VAL A 35 -74.40 5.04 52.22
C VAL A 35 -73.86 6.22 51.43
N GLU A 36 -74.39 7.43 51.61
CA GLU A 36 -73.89 8.70 51.08
C GLU A 36 -72.45 8.94 51.53
N ALA A 37 -72.17 8.85 52.83
CA ALA A 37 -70.82 8.97 53.38
C ALA A 37 -69.86 7.87 52.89
N LEU A 38 -70.36 6.65 52.66
CA LEU A 38 -69.58 5.55 52.08
C LEU A 38 -69.29 5.79 50.60
N ALA A 39 -70.28 6.24 49.82
CA ALA A 39 -70.16 6.55 48.40
C ALA A 39 -69.21 7.73 48.16
N ALA A 40 -69.32 8.81 48.94
CA ALA A 40 -68.37 9.92 48.93
C ALA A 40 -66.92 9.45 49.21
N LYS A 41 -66.74 8.51 50.16
CA LYS A 41 -65.44 7.91 50.46
C LYS A 41 -64.92 7.00 49.35
N ILE A 42 -65.78 6.27 48.65
CA ILE A 42 -65.42 5.46 47.47
C ILE A 42 -65.06 6.36 46.29
N ALA A 43 -65.82 7.44 46.02
CA ALA A 43 -65.49 8.41 44.98
C ALA A 43 -64.17 9.16 45.27
N GLN A 44 -63.92 9.52 46.53
CA GLN A 44 -62.62 10.06 46.97
C GLN A 44 -61.49 9.04 46.77
N SER A 45 -61.71 7.76 47.09
CA SER A 45 -60.73 6.70 46.84
C SER A 45 -60.47 6.51 45.34
N GLY A 46 -61.51 6.59 44.49
CA GLY A 46 -61.38 6.47 43.03
C GLY A 46 -60.62 7.63 42.39
N THR A 47 -60.86 8.87 42.85
CA THR A 47 -60.09 10.04 42.40
C THR A 47 -58.64 10.01 42.88
N GLN A 48 -58.38 9.56 44.12
CA GLN A 48 -57.02 9.30 44.60
C GLN A 48 -56.32 8.19 43.79
N GLN A 49 -57.04 7.13 43.42
CA GLN A 49 -56.50 6.03 42.62
C GLN A 49 -56.21 6.45 41.17
N ALA A 50 -57.04 7.31 40.57
CA ALA A 50 -56.75 7.92 39.28
C ALA A 50 -55.51 8.82 39.33
N ALA A 51 -55.41 9.71 40.33
CA ALA A 51 -54.23 10.57 40.52
C ALA A 51 -52.94 9.76 40.79
N ALA A 52 -53.03 8.65 41.53
CA ALA A 52 -51.92 7.73 41.75
C ALA A 52 -51.51 7.00 40.46
N ALA A 53 -52.46 6.62 39.60
CA ALA A 53 -52.18 6.01 38.30
C ALA A 53 -51.53 7.02 37.33
N ASP A 54 -51.95 8.28 37.32
CA ASP A 54 -51.29 9.34 36.53
C ASP A 54 -49.89 9.69 37.06
N ALA A 55 -49.68 9.70 38.37
CA ALA A 55 -48.35 9.89 38.97
C ALA A 55 -47.40 8.71 38.65
N ALA A 56 -47.90 7.47 38.75
CA ALA A 56 -47.16 6.29 38.33
C ALA A 56 -46.86 6.32 36.82
N ARG A 57 -47.80 6.80 36.00
CA ARG A 57 -47.61 6.97 34.56
C ARG A 57 -46.49 7.96 34.26
N ALA A 58 -46.47 9.13 34.91
CA ALA A 58 -45.40 10.11 34.75
C ALA A 58 -44.03 9.51 35.10
N SER A 59 -43.95 8.75 36.21
CA SER A 59 -42.72 8.03 36.58
C SER A 59 -42.31 6.95 35.56
N VAL A 60 -43.25 6.30 34.88
CA VAL A 60 -42.95 5.36 33.79
C VAL A 60 -42.53 6.09 32.51
N GLU A 61 -43.08 7.28 32.22
CA GLU A 61 -42.65 8.12 31.09
C GLU A 61 -41.21 8.64 31.29
N ASP A 62 -40.81 9.03 32.51
CA ASP A 62 -39.41 9.33 32.86
C ASP A 62 -38.49 8.11 32.69
N ILE A 63 -38.93 6.92 33.10
CA ILE A 63 -38.18 5.67 32.88
C ILE A 63 -38.03 5.39 31.37
N VAL A 64 -39.06 5.63 30.56
CA VAL A 64 -38.99 5.49 29.09
C VAL A 64 -37.97 6.46 28.50
N ALA A 65 -37.93 7.71 28.96
CA ALA A 65 -36.93 8.69 28.52
C ALA A 65 -35.49 8.24 28.84
N SER A 66 -35.25 7.77 30.07
CA SER A 66 -33.93 7.26 30.49
C SER A 66 -33.52 5.97 29.76
N VAL A 67 -34.49 5.09 29.45
CA VAL A 67 -34.28 3.90 28.61
C VAL A 67 -33.96 4.27 27.16
N GLU A 68 -34.58 5.32 26.60
CA GLU A 68 -34.22 5.82 25.26
C GLU A 68 -32.82 6.44 25.24
N GLU A 69 -32.46 7.28 26.21
CA GLU A 69 -31.13 7.85 26.36
C GLU A 69 -30.05 6.76 26.45
N THR A 70 -30.27 5.77 27.32
CA THR A 70 -29.32 4.65 27.50
C THR A 70 -29.26 3.75 26.26
N ALA A 71 -30.36 3.57 25.52
CA ALA A 71 -30.35 2.86 24.24
C ALA A 71 -29.53 3.61 23.18
N THR A 72 -29.69 4.93 23.07
CA THR A 72 -28.88 5.74 22.13
C THR A 72 -27.40 5.73 22.47
N ALA A 73 -27.05 5.86 23.75
CA ALA A 73 -25.66 5.76 24.22
C ALA A 73 -25.07 4.36 23.96
N SER A 74 -25.87 3.29 24.09
CA SER A 74 -25.43 1.91 23.80
C SER A 74 -25.19 1.69 22.31
N GLU A 75 -26.03 2.24 21.43
CA GLU A 75 -25.83 2.16 19.98
C GLU A 75 -24.63 2.99 19.50
N GLU A 76 -24.37 4.15 20.12
CA GLU A 76 -23.16 4.94 19.85
C GLU A 76 -21.88 4.23 20.34
N LEU A 77 -21.90 3.64 21.55
CA LEU A 77 -20.79 2.86 22.06
C LEU A 77 -20.54 1.60 21.21
N ALA A 78 -21.58 0.94 20.69
CA ALA A 78 -21.45 -0.18 19.76
C ALA A 78 -20.78 0.21 18.43
N ARG A 79 -21.14 1.37 17.85
CA ARG A 79 -20.46 1.96 16.67
C ARG A 79 -19.00 2.27 16.98
N THR A 80 -18.74 2.88 18.13
CA THR A 80 -17.38 3.23 18.56
C THR A 80 -16.51 1.98 18.71
N ASN A 81 -17.03 0.92 19.33
CA ASN A 81 -16.34 -0.37 19.43
C ASN A 81 -16.08 -1.01 18.05
N THR A 82 -17.00 -0.90 17.09
CA THR A 82 -16.74 -1.40 15.72
C THR A 82 -15.66 -0.59 14.99
N THR A 83 -15.63 0.74 15.13
CA THR A 83 -14.54 1.57 14.61
C THR A 83 -13.19 1.24 15.27
N VAL A 84 -13.15 1.09 16.59
CA VAL A 84 -11.91 0.69 17.30
C VAL A 84 -11.44 -0.70 16.85
N ALA A 85 -12.35 -1.68 16.69
CA ALA A 85 -12.01 -3.01 16.19
C ALA A 85 -11.51 -3.01 14.73
N GLY A 86 -11.99 -2.07 13.90
CA GLY A 86 -11.45 -1.81 12.55
C GLY A 86 -10.04 -1.27 12.61
N ASN A 87 -9.85 -0.12 13.27
CA ASN A 87 -8.53 0.53 13.41
C ASN A 87 -7.47 -0.40 14.02
N THR A 88 -7.85 -1.23 15.01
CA THR A 88 -6.94 -2.21 15.63
C THR A 88 -6.50 -3.30 14.65
N ARG A 89 -7.37 -3.68 13.69
CA ARG A 89 -7.05 -4.62 12.59
C ARG A 89 -6.05 -4.01 11.61
N ASP A 90 -6.25 -2.75 11.22
CA ASP A 90 -5.37 -2.07 10.27
C ASP A 90 -3.96 -1.89 10.87
N VAL A 91 -3.89 -1.55 12.16
CA VAL A 91 -2.61 -1.48 12.91
C VAL A 91 -1.96 -2.86 13.06
N LEU A 92 -2.73 -3.93 13.27
CA LEU A 92 -2.21 -5.31 13.26
C LEU A 92 -1.60 -5.68 11.90
N GLN A 93 -2.29 -5.39 10.80
CA GLN A 93 -1.78 -5.66 9.45
C GLN A 93 -0.50 -4.87 9.16
N GLY A 94 -0.43 -3.61 9.60
CA GLY A 94 0.79 -2.79 9.53
C GLY A 94 1.95 -3.37 10.37
N LEU A 95 1.68 -3.89 11.57
CA LEU A 95 2.67 -4.56 12.41
C LEU A 95 3.15 -5.89 11.81
N GLU A 96 2.26 -6.69 11.21
CA GLU A 96 2.63 -7.93 10.52
C GLU A 96 3.55 -7.64 9.32
N SER A 97 3.23 -6.61 8.52
CA SER A 97 4.11 -6.12 7.46
C SER A 97 5.46 -5.60 7.99
N THR A 98 5.47 -4.90 9.13
CA THR A 98 6.69 -4.43 9.78
C THR A 98 7.56 -5.59 10.30
N VAL A 99 6.95 -6.63 10.86
CA VAL A 99 7.65 -7.84 11.30
C VAL A 99 8.26 -8.59 10.11
N ALA A 100 7.54 -8.72 8.99
CA ALA A 100 8.07 -9.31 7.77
C ALA A 100 9.28 -8.52 7.21
N GLY A 101 9.18 -7.18 7.15
CA GLY A 101 10.29 -6.32 6.74
C GLY A 101 11.49 -6.41 7.69
N LEU A 102 11.27 -6.48 9.01
CA LEU A 102 12.33 -6.71 9.99
C LEU A 102 13.00 -8.08 9.82
N GLN A 103 12.26 -9.12 9.44
CA GLN A 103 12.83 -10.45 9.14
C GLN A 103 13.71 -10.42 7.88
N GLU A 104 13.27 -9.75 6.81
CA GLU A 104 14.04 -9.59 5.57
C GLU A 104 15.33 -8.77 5.79
N ILE A 105 15.23 -7.66 6.53
CA ILE A 105 16.40 -6.85 6.93
C ILE A 105 17.34 -7.68 7.82
N THR A 106 16.82 -8.47 8.76
CA THR A 106 17.65 -9.35 9.62
C THR A 106 18.39 -10.40 8.78
N ALA A 107 17.76 -10.99 7.76
CA ALA A 107 18.41 -11.92 6.85
C ALA A 107 19.52 -11.24 6.02
N SER A 108 19.27 -10.03 5.52
CA SER A 108 20.27 -9.24 4.79
C SER A 108 21.45 -8.84 5.67
N VAL A 109 21.20 -8.39 6.90
CA VAL A 109 22.24 -8.04 7.90
C VAL A 109 23.05 -9.27 8.30
N ALA A 110 22.43 -10.46 8.41
CA ALA A 110 23.15 -11.71 8.64
C ALA A 110 24.04 -12.12 7.47
N ALA A 111 23.62 -11.88 6.22
CA ALA A 111 24.45 -12.08 5.04
C ALA A 111 25.64 -11.11 5.01
N VAL A 112 25.41 -9.81 5.20
CA VAL A 112 26.46 -8.78 5.29
C VAL A 112 27.45 -9.09 6.41
N ARG A 113 26.99 -9.60 7.56
CA ARG A 113 27.86 -10.06 8.65
C ARG A 113 28.79 -11.18 8.20
N LYS A 114 28.24 -12.22 7.54
CA LYS A 114 29.02 -13.36 7.03
C LYS A 114 30.07 -12.91 6.00
N ASP A 115 29.72 -11.97 5.13
CA ASP A 115 30.64 -11.42 4.13
C ASP A 115 31.73 -10.55 4.80
N THR A 116 31.37 -9.78 5.83
CA THR A 116 32.33 -8.97 6.62
C THR A 116 33.29 -9.84 7.43
N ASP A 117 32.81 -10.93 8.03
CA ASP A 117 33.64 -11.91 8.74
C ASP A 117 34.58 -12.66 7.75
N SER A 118 34.10 -12.96 6.55
CA SER A 118 34.91 -13.55 5.47
C SER A 118 35.98 -12.57 4.95
N LEU A 119 35.65 -11.29 4.81
CA LEU A 119 36.59 -10.22 4.46
C LEU A 119 37.65 -10.03 5.55
N ALA A 120 37.29 -10.13 6.83
CA ALA A 120 38.22 -10.06 7.94
C ALA A 120 39.23 -11.23 7.92
N LEU A 121 38.78 -12.46 7.61
CA LEU A 121 39.65 -13.62 7.44
C LEU A 121 40.55 -13.50 6.20
N ALA A 122 40.02 -12.99 5.08
CA ALA A 122 40.81 -12.74 3.88
C ALA A 122 41.92 -11.70 4.13
N ALA A 123 41.60 -10.58 4.79
CA ALA A 123 42.56 -9.55 5.17
C ALA A 123 43.67 -10.08 6.10
N ASP A 124 43.34 -11.01 7.01
CA ASP A 124 44.31 -11.68 7.90
C ASP A 124 45.30 -12.54 7.10
N SER A 125 44.80 -13.30 6.12
CA SER A 125 45.61 -14.12 5.21
C SER A 125 46.51 -13.24 4.32
N THR A 126 45.98 -12.14 3.77
CA THR A 126 46.75 -11.19 2.95
C THR A 126 47.85 -10.50 3.77
N ALA A 127 47.55 -10.02 4.98
CA ALA A 127 48.56 -9.43 5.86
C ALA A 127 49.70 -10.42 6.21
N THR A 128 49.34 -11.67 6.53
CA THR A 128 50.32 -12.74 6.81
C THR A 128 51.19 -13.05 5.57
N SER A 129 50.59 -13.06 4.38
CA SER A 129 51.30 -13.29 3.12
C SER A 129 52.25 -12.14 2.76
N LEU A 130 51.83 -10.89 3.01
CA LEU A 130 52.67 -9.70 2.84
C LEU A 130 53.85 -9.68 3.82
N GLU A 131 53.67 -10.06 5.08
CA GLU A 131 54.79 -10.25 6.02
C GLU A 131 55.78 -11.31 5.52
N GLN A 132 55.29 -12.44 5.00
CA GLN A 132 56.15 -13.52 4.50
C GLN A 132 56.94 -13.10 3.25
N LEU A 133 56.30 -12.37 2.33
CA LEU A 133 56.96 -11.76 1.17
C LEU A 133 58.01 -10.73 1.60
N GLY A 134 57.69 -9.85 2.57
CA GLY A 134 58.64 -8.85 3.09
C GLY A 134 59.86 -9.47 3.80
N ARG A 135 59.69 -10.62 4.47
CA ARG A 135 60.83 -11.41 4.98
C ARG A 135 61.65 -12.02 3.85
N SER A 136 61.01 -12.50 2.78
CA SER A 136 61.69 -13.08 1.63
C SER A 136 62.51 -12.04 0.85
N THR A 137 61.94 -10.88 0.50
CA THR A 137 62.65 -9.83 -0.24
C THR A 137 63.83 -9.27 0.55
N LYS A 138 63.69 -9.14 1.87
CA LYS A 138 64.80 -8.76 2.75
C LYS A 138 65.92 -9.80 2.80
N SER A 139 65.60 -11.09 2.67
CA SER A 139 66.61 -12.15 2.50
C SER A 139 67.28 -12.09 1.12
N THR A 140 66.54 -11.73 0.06
CA THR A 140 67.11 -11.55 -1.29
C THR A 140 68.10 -10.38 -1.32
N ALA A 141 67.79 -9.28 -0.63
CA ALA A 141 68.72 -8.14 -0.47
C ALA A 141 70.02 -8.55 0.24
N ALA A 142 69.93 -9.32 1.34
CA ALA A 142 71.10 -9.81 2.07
C ALA A 142 71.99 -10.74 1.20
N ASN A 143 71.38 -11.62 0.40
CA ASN A 143 72.12 -12.49 -0.51
C ASN A 143 72.82 -11.70 -1.64
N ALA A 144 72.24 -10.59 -2.11
CA ALA A 144 72.86 -9.71 -3.10
C ALA A 144 74.03 -8.89 -2.51
N GLU A 145 73.95 -8.54 -1.22
CA GLU A 145 75.03 -7.90 -0.47
C GLU A 145 76.23 -8.85 -0.27
N GLU A 146 75.98 -10.11 0.09
CA GLU A 146 77.02 -11.16 0.16
C GLU A 146 77.67 -11.42 -1.22
N LEU A 147 76.88 -11.46 -2.29
CA LEU A 147 77.39 -11.62 -3.66
C LEU A 147 78.33 -10.47 -4.06
N SER A 148 77.96 -9.23 -3.73
CA SER A 148 78.80 -8.04 -3.95
C SER A 148 80.14 -8.13 -3.21
N GLU A 149 80.14 -8.60 -1.95
CA GLU A 149 81.36 -8.79 -1.17
C GLU A 149 82.28 -9.87 -1.78
N THR A 150 81.71 -10.96 -2.31
CA THR A 150 82.50 -11.99 -3.01
C THR A 150 83.11 -11.50 -4.32
N SER A 151 82.41 -10.67 -5.11
CA SER A 151 82.97 -10.03 -6.31
C SER A 151 84.15 -9.11 -5.99
N ALA A 152 84.09 -8.33 -4.90
CA ALA A 152 85.18 -7.45 -4.50
C ALA A 152 86.50 -8.21 -4.18
N ARG A 153 86.38 -9.41 -3.57
CA ARG A 153 87.53 -10.29 -3.30
C ARG A 153 88.14 -10.84 -4.61
N LEU A 154 87.31 -11.11 -5.61
CA LEU A 154 87.71 -11.65 -6.92
C LEU A 154 88.58 -10.65 -7.71
N THR A 155 88.23 -9.36 -7.68
CA THR A 155 89.02 -8.27 -8.29
C THR A 155 90.41 -8.12 -7.64
N SER A 156 90.53 -8.38 -6.34
CA SER A 156 91.82 -8.34 -5.63
C SER A 156 92.76 -9.48 -6.02
N ALA A 157 92.23 -10.67 -6.35
CA ALA A 157 93.05 -11.80 -6.81
C ALA A 157 93.54 -11.63 -8.26
N ALA A 158 92.73 -11.01 -9.13
CA ALA A 158 93.09 -10.73 -10.52
C ALA A 158 94.29 -9.76 -10.62
N THR A 159 94.33 -8.75 -9.75
CA THR A 159 95.41 -7.74 -9.72
C THR A 159 96.75 -8.29 -9.23
N GLU A 160 96.76 -9.22 -8.25
CA GLU A 160 97.97 -9.92 -7.79
C GLU A 160 98.58 -10.79 -8.89
N THR A 161 97.73 -11.51 -9.65
CA THR A 161 98.16 -12.36 -10.78
C THR A 161 98.87 -11.54 -11.87
N SER A 162 98.40 -10.32 -12.13
CA SER A 162 98.97 -9.40 -13.12
C SER A 162 100.38 -8.89 -12.76
N ALA A 163 100.71 -8.83 -11.47
CA ALA A 163 102.05 -8.42 -11.00
C ALA A 163 103.12 -9.52 -11.19
N SER A 164 102.73 -10.80 -11.12
CA SER A 164 103.63 -11.95 -11.27
C SER A 164 104.21 -12.05 -12.69
N VAL A 165 103.37 -11.82 -13.71
CA VAL A 165 103.74 -11.89 -15.13
C VAL A 165 104.83 -10.87 -15.51
N ALA A 166 104.85 -9.70 -14.87
CA ALA A 166 105.87 -8.67 -15.10
C ALA A 166 107.28 -9.08 -14.63
N SER A 167 107.40 -10.02 -13.68
CA SER A 167 108.70 -10.45 -13.12
C SER A 167 109.50 -11.37 -14.06
N ALA A 168 108.81 -12.14 -14.91
CA ALA A 168 109.45 -13.15 -15.77
C ALA A 168 110.25 -12.54 -16.94
N ALA A 169 109.83 -11.37 -17.45
CA ALA A 169 110.43 -10.74 -18.62
C ALA A 169 111.88 -10.24 -18.40
N LEU A 170 112.26 -9.94 -17.16
CA LEU A 170 113.56 -9.32 -16.83
C LEU A 170 114.76 -10.29 -16.81
N ARG A 171 114.55 -11.62 -16.84
CA ARG A 171 115.64 -12.61 -16.79
C ARG A 171 116.16 -13.05 -18.16
N GLY A 172 115.50 -12.68 -19.25
CA GLY A 172 115.87 -13.10 -20.61
C GLY A 172 116.98 -12.28 -21.28
N GLN A 173 117.56 -11.28 -20.59
CA GLN A 173 118.34 -10.21 -21.23
C GLN A 173 119.86 -10.28 -20.97
N GLU A 174 120.35 -11.21 -20.14
CA GLU A 174 121.78 -11.33 -19.78
C GLU A 174 122.60 -12.28 -20.67
N THR A 175 121.97 -13.19 -21.43
CA THR A 175 122.69 -14.22 -22.22
C THR A 175 123.17 -13.76 -23.60
N ALA A 176 122.92 -12.49 -23.98
CA ALA A 176 123.22 -11.98 -25.31
C ALA A 176 124.63 -11.38 -25.49
N THR A 177 125.40 -11.20 -24.41
CA THR A 177 126.65 -10.39 -24.39
C THR A 177 127.95 -11.18 -24.48
N MET A 178 127.93 -12.53 -24.46
CA MET A 178 129.15 -13.37 -24.49
C MET A 178 129.55 -13.89 -25.89
N ILE A 179 128.94 -13.40 -26.99
CA ILE A 179 129.18 -13.89 -28.36
C ILE A 179 130.04 -12.91 -29.19
N GLU A 180 130.73 -11.97 -28.56
CA GLU A 180 131.49 -10.90 -29.24
C GLU A 180 133.03 -11.01 -29.15
N GLU A 181 133.59 -11.96 -28.37
CA GLU A 181 135.04 -12.01 -28.09
C GLU A 181 135.90 -12.99 -28.95
N VAL A 182 135.31 -13.85 -29.79
CA VAL A 182 136.08 -14.86 -30.58
C VAL A 182 136.14 -14.53 -32.08
N ALA A 183 136.14 -13.23 -32.41
CA ALA A 183 136.22 -12.73 -33.78
C ALA A 183 137.66 -12.50 -34.31
N THR A 184 138.69 -12.83 -33.52
CA THR A 184 140.04 -12.25 -33.69
C THR A 184 141.20 -13.24 -33.90
N THR A 185 140.94 -14.55 -34.05
CA THR A 185 142.01 -15.57 -34.24
C THR A 185 141.82 -16.43 -35.51
N VAL A 186 141.58 -15.79 -36.65
CA VAL A 186 141.44 -16.46 -37.96
C VAL A 186 142.79 -16.73 -38.65
N GLU A 187 143.86 -16.03 -38.29
CA GLU A 187 144.87 -15.64 -39.29
C GLU A 187 146.17 -16.47 -39.31
N GLN A 188 146.33 -17.52 -38.48
CA GLN A 188 147.55 -18.32 -38.48
C GLN A 188 147.32 -19.84 -38.60
N MET A 189 148.08 -20.42 -39.53
CA MET A 189 148.45 -21.84 -39.59
C MET A 189 147.39 -22.83 -40.09
N ALA A 190 146.74 -22.45 -41.20
CA ALA A 190 146.41 -23.39 -42.29
C ALA A 190 147.67 -24.03 -42.94
N VAL A 191 148.71 -24.39 -42.17
CA VAL A 191 150.01 -24.94 -42.64
C VAL A 191 150.38 -26.28 -41.99
N THR A 192 149.33 -27.07 -41.72
CA THR A 192 149.23 -28.36 -42.42
C THR A 192 150.02 -29.58 -41.91
N SER A 193 149.74 -30.08 -40.69
CA SER A 193 150.01 -31.49 -40.29
C SER A 193 148.92 -32.15 -39.39
N ALA A 194 147.83 -32.56 -40.04
CA ALA A 194 146.64 -33.36 -39.69
C ALA A 194 145.96 -33.32 -38.30
N ARG A 195 144.62 -33.20 -38.20
CA ARG A 195 143.48 -33.70 -39.02
C ARG A 195 143.30 -35.23 -39.08
N LEU A 196 144.27 -36.07 -38.76
CA LEU A 196 144.10 -37.54 -38.85
C LEU A 196 144.23 -38.24 -37.48
N ALA A 197 144.69 -37.53 -36.45
CA ALA A 197 144.55 -37.88 -35.03
C ALA A 197 143.24 -37.36 -34.40
N GLY A 198 142.48 -36.52 -35.11
CA GLY A 198 141.24 -35.89 -34.62
C GLY A 198 140.02 -36.82 -34.64
N ASP A 199 139.87 -37.63 -35.69
CA ASP A 199 138.68 -38.46 -35.89
C ASP A 199 138.51 -39.54 -34.80
N SER A 200 139.62 -39.99 -34.18
CA SER A 200 139.60 -40.91 -33.04
C SER A 200 139.38 -40.25 -31.66
N ARG A 201 139.29 -38.92 -31.57
CA ARG A 201 138.74 -38.25 -30.37
C ARG A 201 137.28 -37.86 -30.54
N LEU A 202 136.86 -37.54 -31.77
CA LEU A 202 135.50 -37.15 -32.13
C LEU A 202 134.42 -38.19 -31.76
N VAL A 203 134.74 -39.49 -31.79
CA VAL A 203 133.80 -40.56 -31.41
C VAL A 203 133.58 -40.64 -29.88
N GLY A 204 134.59 -40.28 -29.08
CA GLY A 204 134.48 -40.25 -27.61
C GLY A 204 133.58 -39.13 -27.12
N ASP A 205 133.84 -37.89 -27.55
CA ASP A 205 133.02 -36.72 -27.18
C ASP A 205 131.55 -36.88 -27.60
N ARG A 206 131.29 -37.45 -28.80
CA ARG A 206 129.93 -37.68 -29.30
C ARG A 206 129.10 -38.61 -28.40
N MET A 207 129.73 -39.56 -27.69
CA MET A 207 129.00 -40.42 -26.73
C MET A 207 128.59 -39.67 -25.47
N VAL A 208 129.38 -38.68 -25.02
CA VAL A 208 128.99 -37.78 -23.92
C VAL A 208 127.82 -36.89 -24.34
N THR A 209 127.84 -36.35 -25.57
CA THR A 209 126.72 -35.55 -26.12
C THR A 209 125.43 -36.36 -26.28
N VAL A 210 125.52 -37.64 -26.67
CA VAL A 210 124.35 -38.53 -26.76
C VAL A 210 123.79 -38.85 -25.37
N ALA A 211 124.64 -39.06 -24.36
CA ALA A 211 124.18 -39.31 -22.98
C ALA A 211 123.44 -38.10 -22.37
N SER A 212 123.90 -36.87 -22.63
CA SER A 212 123.19 -35.66 -22.20
C SER A 212 121.88 -35.46 -22.97
N GLY A 213 121.87 -35.66 -24.29
CA GLY A 213 120.66 -35.53 -25.10
C GLY A 213 119.57 -36.54 -24.74
N LEU A 214 119.94 -37.77 -24.33
CA LEU A 214 118.99 -38.74 -23.79
C LEU A 214 118.37 -38.29 -22.46
N LYS A 215 119.13 -37.56 -21.62
CA LYS A 215 118.59 -37.03 -20.35
C LYS A 215 117.61 -35.88 -20.58
N GLU A 216 117.89 -34.97 -21.52
CA GLU A 216 116.96 -33.92 -21.92
C GLU A 216 115.68 -34.50 -22.54
N LEU A 217 115.81 -35.49 -23.43
CA LEU A 217 114.65 -36.16 -24.04
C LEU A 217 113.76 -36.87 -23.01
N GLY A 218 114.36 -37.38 -21.91
CA GLY A 218 113.60 -37.92 -20.78
C GLY A 218 112.74 -36.85 -20.10
N GLY A 219 113.31 -35.67 -19.80
CA GLY A 219 112.59 -34.56 -19.19
C GLY A 219 111.42 -34.06 -20.06
N SER A 220 111.63 -33.88 -21.37
CA SER A 220 110.56 -33.48 -22.29
C SER A 220 109.44 -34.51 -22.43
N LEU A 221 109.72 -35.82 -22.26
CA LEU A 221 108.68 -36.85 -22.24
C LEU A 221 107.91 -36.90 -20.92
N GLU A 222 108.53 -36.52 -19.80
CA GLU A 222 107.83 -36.33 -18.52
C GLU A 222 106.92 -35.09 -18.55
N GLU A 223 107.39 -33.99 -19.15
CA GLU A 223 106.62 -32.75 -19.37
C GLU A 223 105.37 -33.02 -20.25
N VAL A 224 105.53 -33.64 -21.42
CA VAL A 224 104.40 -34.00 -22.31
C VAL A 224 103.42 -34.99 -21.64
N ALA A 225 103.89 -35.84 -20.73
CA ALA A 225 103.03 -36.73 -19.96
C ALA A 225 102.21 -35.98 -18.89
N ALA A 226 102.77 -34.94 -18.28
CA ALA A 226 102.07 -34.05 -17.36
C ALA A 226 101.03 -33.18 -18.09
N ASP A 227 101.41 -32.55 -19.20
CA ASP A 227 100.50 -31.77 -20.07
C ASP A 227 99.30 -32.61 -20.52
N ALA A 228 99.52 -33.86 -20.92
CA ALA A 228 98.46 -34.78 -21.32
C ALA A 228 97.49 -35.13 -20.16
N ALA A 229 97.99 -35.16 -18.91
CA ALA A 229 97.16 -35.38 -17.72
C ALA A 229 96.35 -34.13 -17.35
N GLU A 230 96.93 -32.93 -17.44
CA GLU A 230 96.22 -31.66 -17.23
C GLU A 230 95.17 -31.39 -18.33
N THR A 231 95.48 -31.79 -19.57
CA THR A 231 94.50 -31.77 -20.67
C THR A 231 93.32 -32.70 -20.36
N ALA A 232 93.58 -33.88 -19.77
CA ALA A 232 92.52 -34.84 -19.44
C ALA A 232 91.56 -34.32 -18.35
N THR A 233 92.06 -33.65 -17.30
CA THR A 233 91.21 -33.01 -16.27
C THR A 233 90.44 -31.82 -16.82
N SER A 234 91.04 -31.00 -17.67
CA SER A 234 90.37 -29.89 -18.37
C SER A 234 89.22 -30.37 -19.28
N VAL A 235 89.41 -31.53 -19.93
CA VAL A 235 88.39 -32.20 -20.74
C VAL A 235 87.26 -32.78 -19.88
N GLU A 236 87.53 -33.27 -18.67
CA GLU A 236 86.48 -33.71 -17.73
C GLU A 236 85.60 -32.53 -17.26
N GLN A 237 86.20 -31.39 -16.95
CA GLN A 237 85.46 -30.17 -16.61
C GLN A 237 84.60 -29.68 -17.80
N SER A 238 85.13 -29.78 -19.02
CA SER A 238 84.38 -29.49 -20.27
C SER A 238 83.23 -30.47 -20.54
N SER A 239 83.27 -31.68 -19.97
CA SER A 239 82.19 -32.67 -20.07
C SER A 239 81.03 -32.30 -19.15
N ALA A 240 81.33 -31.84 -17.93
CA ALA A 240 80.32 -31.43 -16.96
C ALA A 240 79.51 -30.23 -17.46
N THR A 241 80.17 -29.22 -18.05
CA THR A 241 79.48 -28.03 -18.60
C THR A 241 78.63 -28.38 -19.83
N ALA A 242 79.09 -29.29 -20.70
CA ALA A 242 78.30 -29.77 -21.84
C ALA A 242 77.02 -30.52 -21.40
N GLU A 243 77.08 -31.31 -20.32
CA GLU A 243 75.90 -31.95 -19.74
C GLU A 243 74.94 -30.94 -19.09
N GLU A 244 75.46 -29.92 -18.41
CA GLU A 244 74.67 -28.88 -17.77
C GLU A 244 73.93 -28.02 -18.80
N LEU A 245 74.60 -27.61 -19.88
CA LEU A 245 73.95 -26.97 -21.04
C LEU A 245 72.84 -27.86 -21.62
N ALA A 246 73.08 -29.15 -21.79
CA ALA A 246 72.08 -30.09 -22.29
C ALA A 246 70.89 -30.30 -21.33
N ARG A 247 71.05 -30.09 -20.02
CA ARG A 247 69.93 -30.02 -19.05
C ARG A 247 69.18 -28.69 -19.18
N SER A 248 69.90 -27.58 -19.26
CA SER A 248 69.34 -26.23 -19.39
C SER A 248 68.45 -26.08 -20.64
N PHE A 249 68.93 -26.50 -21.82
CA PHE A 249 68.12 -26.46 -23.05
C PHE A 249 66.87 -27.35 -22.95
N ARG A 250 66.92 -28.46 -22.21
CA ARG A 250 65.75 -29.30 -21.95
C ARG A 250 64.70 -28.57 -21.10
N GLY A 251 65.12 -27.84 -20.07
CA GLY A 251 64.24 -26.99 -19.27
C GLY A 251 63.65 -25.81 -20.04
N VAL A 252 64.42 -25.17 -20.94
CA VAL A 252 63.91 -24.10 -21.82
C VAL A 252 62.87 -24.63 -22.80
N ALA A 253 63.06 -25.84 -23.36
CA ALA A 253 62.08 -26.46 -24.24
C ALA A 253 60.76 -26.80 -23.52
N GLU A 254 60.84 -27.32 -22.28
CA GLU A 254 59.67 -27.56 -21.42
C GLU A 254 58.94 -26.26 -21.08
N LEU A 255 59.68 -25.18 -20.79
CA LEU A 255 59.11 -23.86 -20.53
C LEU A 255 58.40 -23.28 -21.78
N ALA A 256 58.99 -23.46 -22.96
CA ALA A 256 58.37 -23.08 -24.23
C ALA A 256 57.07 -23.85 -24.49
N GLN A 257 57.04 -25.16 -24.20
CA GLN A 257 55.84 -25.99 -24.34
C GLN A 257 54.71 -25.53 -23.39
N ASN A 258 55.04 -25.22 -22.13
CA ASN A 258 54.09 -24.65 -21.17
C ASN A 258 53.57 -23.28 -21.63
N LEU A 259 54.42 -22.43 -22.23
CA LEU A 259 54.01 -21.16 -22.82
C LEU A 259 53.04 -21.36 -24.01
N THR A 260 53.23 -22.37 -24.85
CA THR A 260 52.29 -22.70 -25.94
C THR A 260 50.92 -23.11 -25.40
N SER A 261 50.87 -23.92 -24.34
CA SER A 261 49.61 -24.26 -23.68
C SER A 261 48.89 -23.02 -23.13
N ALA A 262 49.62 -22.15 -22.40
CA ALA A 262 49.05 -20.91 -21.87
C ALA A 262 48.58 -19.94 -22.97
N ALA A 263 49.31 -19.83 -24.08
CA ALA A 263 48.91 -19.02 -25.24
C ALA A 263 47.64 -19.58 -25.92
N THR A 264 47.48 -20.90 -25.95
CA THR A 264 46.29 -21.58 -26.49
C THR A 264 45.07 -21.34 -25.61
N GLU A 265 45.22 -21.48 -24.28
CA GLU A 265 44.16 -21.23 -23.30
C GLU A 265 43.73 -19.75 -23.29
N SER A 266 44.71 -18.83 -23.41
CA SER A 266 44.49 -17.39 -23.62
C SER A 266 43.70 -17.11 -24.90
N ALA A 267 43.98 -17.80 -26.01
CA ALA A 267 43.21 -17.64 -27.25
C ALA A 267 41.73 -18.08 -27.09
N SER A 268 41.47 -19.17 -26.37
CA SER A 268 40.11 -19.61 -26.05
C SER A 268 39.37 -18.60 -25.18
N ALA A 269 40.01 -18.09 -24.12
CA ALA A 269 39.43 -17.05 -23.26
C ALA A 269 39.13 -15.75 -24.03
N LEU A 270 40.03 -15.30 -24.90
CA LEU A 270 39.81 -14.13 -25.76
C LEU A 270 38.61 -14.31 -26.71
N SER A 271 38.38 -15.53 -27.22
CA SER A 271 37.24 -15.87 -28.06
C SER A 271 35.91 -15.83 -27.28
N GLU A 272 35.90 -16.34 -26.06
CA GLU A 272 34.71 -16.29 -25.18
C GLU A 272 34.36 -14.85 -24.77
N VAL A 273 35.36 -14.03 -24.42
CA VAL A 273 35.16 -12.60 -24.15
C VAL A 273 34.67 -11.86 -25.40
N ALA A 274 35.12 -12.21 -26.60
CA ALA A 274 34.61 -11.63 -27.85
C ALA A 274 33.12 -11.95 -28.08
N ALA A 275 32.70 -13.20 -27.88
CA ALA A 275 31.28 -13.57 -27.96
C ALA A 275 30.43 -12.81 -26.92
N SER A 276 30.93 -12.64 -25.69
CA SER A 276 30.25 -11.86 -24.66
C SER A 276 30.12 -10.37 -25.02
N VAL A 277 31.16 -9.76 -25.62
CA VAL A 277 31.10 -8.36 -26.09
C VAL A 277 30.08 -8.18 -27.23
N GLU A 278 29.95 -9.15 -28.14
CA GLU A 278 28.91 -9.14 -29.17
C GLU A 278 27.49 -9.24 -28.56
N GLU A 279 27.28 -10.10 -27.55
CA GLU A 279 26.00 -10.22 -26.85
C GLU A 279 25.63 -8.93 -26.08
N VAL A 280 26.60 -8.30 -25.41
CA VAL A 280 26.40 -7.01 -24.72
C VAL A 280 26.08 -5.90 -25.73
N ALA A 281 26.74 -5.88 -26.89
CA ALA A 281 26.44 -4.90 -27.95
C ALA A 281 25.01 -5.08 -28.51
N ALA A 282 24.59 -6.31 -28.80
CA ALA A 282 23.23 -6.62 -29.25
C ALA A 282 22.18 -6.25 -28.18
N THR A 283 22.50 -6.48 -26.90
CA THR A 283 21.66 -6.11 -25.76
C THR A 283 21.56 -4.58 -25.62
N ALA A 284 22.65 -3.84 -25.84
CA ALA A 284 22.65 -2.38 -25.83
C ALA A 284 21.78 -1.78 -26.95
N GLU A 285 21.83 -2.32 -28.18
CA GLU A 285 20.94 -1.90 -29.27
C GLU A 285 19.46 -2.21 -28.96
N LYS A 286 19.17 -3.39 -28.42
CA LYS A 286 17.81 -3.77 -27.98
C LYS A 286 17.29 -2.85 -26.87
N ASN A 287 18.14 -2.50 -25.90
CA ASN A 287 17.78 -1.57 -24.83
C ASN A 287 17.50 -0.16 -25.38
N ALA A 288 18.31 0.34 -26.32
CA ALA A 288 18.05 1.62 -26.97
C ALA A 288 16.68 1.65 -27.68
N SER A 289 16.31 0.58 -28.38
CA SER A 289 14.99 0.38 -29.01
C SER A 289 13.84 0.41 -27.99
N VAL A 290 13.99 -0.31 -26.86
CA VAL A 290 12.99 -0.33 -25.78
C VAL A 290 12.82 1.05 -25.13
N VAL A 291 13.93 1.79 -24.91
CA VAL A 291 13.87 3.16 -24.35
C VAL A 291 13.16 4.12 -25.30
N GLU A 292 13.33 4.00 -26.61
CA GLU A 292 12.60 4.81 -27.60
C GLU A 292 11.09 4.53 -27.57
N SER A 293 10.69 3.25 -27.53
CA SER A 293 9.29 2.82 -27.38
C SER A 293 8.66 3.32 -26.06
N ASN A 294 9.42 3.25 -24.97
CA ASN A 294 9.00 3.76 -23.67
C ASN A 294 8.82 5.29 -23.69
N ALA A 295 9.68 6.05 -24.37
CA ALA A 295 9.53 7.49 -24.49
C ALA A 295 8.24 7.89 -25.22
N SER A 296 7.94 7.25 -26.35
CA SER A 296 6.66 7.38 -27.07
C SER A 296 5.46 7.10 -26.14
N SER A 297 5.54 6.02 -25.36
CA SER A 297 4.50 5.63 -24.40
C SER A 297 4.33 6.67 -23.28
N ILE A 298 5.42 7.21 -22.74
CA ILE A 298 5.41 8.26 -21.71
C ILE A 298 4.75 9.54 -22.24
N GLU A 299 5.04 9.96 -23.47
CA GLU A 299 4.36 11.10 -24.08
C GLU A 299 2.85 10.87 -24.26
N GLN A 300 2.45 9.66 -24.67
CA GLN A 300 1.03 9.33 -24.79
C GLN A 300 0.33 9.39 -23.44
N VAL A 301 0.95 8.84 -22.38
CA VAL A 301 0.42 8.92 -21.01
C VAL A 301 0.33 10.37 -20.52
N ALA A 302 1.32 11.21 -20.83
CA ALA A 302 1.29 12.64 -20.48
C ALA A 302 0.13 13.37 -21.18
N ARG A 303 -0.09 13.14 -22.47
CA ARG A 303 -1.24 13.67 -23.22
C ARG A 303 -2.57 13.18 -22.64
N SER A 304 -2.68 11.88 -22.33
CA SER A 304 -3.88 11.31 -21.71
C SER A 304 -4.16 11.90 -20.33
N ALA A 305 -3.15 12.07 -19.48
CA ALA A 305 -3.31 12.70 -18.17
C ALA A 305 -3.82 14.15 -18.29
N GLN A 306 -3.30 14.91 -19.25
CA GLN A 306 -3.77 16.29 -19.51
C GLN A 306 -5.24 16.34 -19.98
N VAL A 307 -5.65 15.41 -20.86
CA VAL A 307 -7.05 15.29 -21.30
C VAL A 307 -7.97 14.91 -20.13
N VAL A 308 -7.57 13.93 -19.30
CA VAL A 308 -8.36 13.52 -18.12
C VAL A 308 -8.49 14.66 -17.10
N ALA A 309 -7.44 15.46 -16.88
CA ALA A 309 -7.51 16.66 -16.05
C ALA A 309 -8.53 17.69 -16.58
N GLN A 310 -8.57 17.92 -17.90
CA GLN A 310 -9.56 18.79 -18.53
C GLN A 310 -10.98 18.22 -18.38
N SER A 311 -11.18 16.94 -18.68
CA SER A 311 -12.50 16.30 -18.52
C SER A 311 -12.99 16.32 -17.08
N ALA A 312 -12.11 16.18 -16.08
CA ALA A 312 -12.46 16.37 -14.69
C ALA A 312 -12.95 17.81 -14.44
N GLN A 313 -12.24 18.83 -14.91
CA GLN A 313 -12.70 20.22 -14.76
C GLN A 313 -14.07 20.47 -15.42
N GLU A 314 -14.33 19.88 -16.58
CA GLU A 314 -15.64 19.93 -17.25
C GLU A 314 -16.75 19.25 -16.43
N VAL A 315 -16.47 18.08 -15.84
CA VAL A 315 -17.38 17.39 -14.91
C VAL A 315 -17.65 18.24 -13.65
N SER A 316 -16.64 18.91 -13.08
CA SER A 316 -16.84 19.83 -11.95
C SER A 316 -17.76 21.00 -12.31
N ASN A 317 -17.63 21.55 -13.51
CA ASN A 317 -18.48 22.64 -14.00
C ASN A 317 -19.94 22.15 -14.19
N LEU A 318 -20.13 20.96 -14.76
CA LEU A 318 -21.45 20.33 -14.91
C LEU A 318 -22.09 19.98 -13.55
N ALA A 319 -21.31 19.51 -12.58
CA ALA A 319 -21.79 19.26 -11.22
C ALA A 319 -22.29 20.55 -10.55
N SER A 320 -21.57 21.66 -10.71
CA SER A 320 -22.00 22.98 -10.22
C SER A 320 -23.32 23.45 -10.86
N GLN A 321 -23.48 23.26 -12.18
CA GLN A 321 -24.75 23.56 -12.88
C GLN A 321 -25.90 22.67 -12.39
N ASN A 322 -25.65 21.36 -12.20
CA ASN A 322 -26.64 20.44 -11.64
C ASN A 322 -27.04 20.80 -10.20
N ALA A 323 -26.10 21.25 -9.37
CA ALA A 323 -26.41 21.71 -8.01
C ALA A 323 -27.38 22.91 -8.02
N ALA A 324 -27.16 23.89 -8.90
CA ALA A 324 -28.06 25.03 -9.08
C ALA A 324 -29.45 24.60 -9.58
N ALA A 325 -29.53 23.71 -10.59
CA ALA A 325 -30.79 23.17 -11.08
C ALA A 325 -31.55 22.38 -9.99
N THR A 326 -30.83 21.62 -9.16
CA THR A 326 -31.41 20.80 -8.08
C THR A 326 -31.97 21.68 -6.96
N ALA A 327 -31.29 22.78 -6.60
CA ALA A 327 -31.80 23.78 -5.66
C ALA A 327 -33.08 24.48 -6.18
N GLN A 328 -33.16 24.74 -7.49
CA GLN A 328 -34.37 25.28 -8.13
C GLN A 328 -35.53 24.27 -8.09
N LEU A 329 -35.26 22.98 -8.33
CA LEU A 329 -36.25 21.90 -8.20
C LEU A 329 -36.75 21.73 -6.76
N GLU A 330 -35.87 21.86 -5.77
CA GLU A 330 -36.25 21.83 -4.35
C GLU A 330 -37.22 22.97 -4.01
N SER A 331 -36.88 24.20 -4.40
CA SER A 331 -37.73 25.38 -4.23
C SER A 331 -39.10 25.22 -4.92
N SER A 332 -39.11 24.67 -6.14
CA SER A 332 -40.34 24.34 -6.86
C SER A 332 -41.20 23.31 -6.12
N SER A 333 -40.57 22.24 -5.61
CA SER A 333 -41.26 21.16 -4.87
C SER A 333 -41.90 21.68 -3.58
N ARG A 334 -41.20 22.55 -2.83
CA ARG A 334 -41.76 23.23 -1.64
C ARG A 334 -42.95 24.13 -2.00
N ARG A 335 -42.91 24.83 -3.14
CA ARG A 335 -44.05 25.64 -3.64
C ARG A 335 -45.25 24.77 -4.00
N ILE A 336 -45.04 23.61 -4.64
CA ILE A 336 -46.10 22.66 -4.97
C ILE A 336 -46.76 22.15 -3.68
N ALA A 337 -45.98 21.76 -2.66
CA ALA A 337 -46.53 21.34 -1.36
C ALA A 337 -47.42 22.42 -0.70
N GLY A 338 -47.04 23.69 -0.77
CA GLY A 338 -47.88 24.80 -0.29
C GLY A 338 -49.19 24.99 -1.08
N VAL A 339 -49.17 24.75 -2.39
CA VAL A 339 -50.37 24.78 -3.25
C VAL A 339 -51.29 23.59 -2.93
N VAL A 340 -50.73 22.39 -2.72
CA VAL A 340 -51.45 21.17 -2.32
C VAL A 340 -52.20 21.38 -1.01
N GLU A 341 -51.55 21.94 0.01
CA GLU A 341 -52.19 22.21 1.31
C GLU A 341 -53.27 23.30 1.19
N THR A 342 -53.02 24.36 0.42
CA THR A 342 -54.02 25.40 0.15
C THR A 342 -55.26 24.82 -0.56
N ALA A 343 -55.05 23.90 -1.51
CA ALA A 343 -56.13 23.19 -2.20
C ALA A 343 -56.91 22.26 -1.26
N ARG A 344 -56.23 21.55 -0.35
CA ARG A 344 -56.85 20.69 0.68
C ARG A 344 -57.80 21.49 1.57
N VAL A 345 -57.30 22.56 2.18
CA VAL A 345 -58.09 23.44 3.08
C VAL A 345 -59.25 24.10 2.34
N THR A 346 -59.04 24.51 1.09
CA THR A 346 -60.11 25.12 0.27
C THR A 346 -61.20 24.09 -0.05
N SER A 347 -60.82 22.85 -0.40
CA SER A 347 -61.74 21.75 -0.69
C SER A 347 -62.60 21.40 0.53
N GLU A 348 -61.99 21.27 1.71
CA GLU A 348 -62.70 21.02 2.97
C GLU A 348 -63.72 22.12 3.28
N ARG A 349 -63.35 23.39 3.08
CA ARG A 349 -64.26 24.53 3.28
C ARG A 349 -65.43 24.53 2.28
N VAL A 350 -65.21 24.11 1.03
CA VAL A 350 -66.28 23.97 0.03
C VAL A 350 -67.20 22.79 0.40
N ALA A 351 -66.67 21.65 0.84
CA ALA A 351 -67.48 20.51 1.30
C ALA A 351 -68.40 20.88 2.47
N VAL A 352 -67.88 21.58 3.48
CA VAL A 352 -68.66 22.03 4.63
C VAL A 352 -69.78 23.00 4.18
N SER A 353 -69.44 24.00 3.37
CA SER A 353 -70.42 24.96 2.83
C SER A 353 -71.50 24.27 1.98
N ALA A 354 -71.12 23.35 1.09
CA ALA A 354 -72.06 22.63 0.23
C ALA A 354 -73.01 21.73 1.04
N ARG A 355 -72.52 21.03 2.09
CA ARG A 355 -73.36 20.25 3.01
C ARG A 355 -74.35 21.14 3.78
N ALA A 356 -73.91 22.29 4.29
CA ALA A 356 -74.78 23.25 4.99
C ALA A 356 -75.86 23.85 4.06
N SER A 357 -75.50 24.20 2.83
CA SER A 357 -76.45 24.62 1.79
C SER A 357 -77.43 23.48 1.45
N GLY A 358 -76.96 22.23 1.34
CA GLY A 358 -77.80 21.07 1.06
C GLY A 358 -78.85 20.81 2.15
N GLN A 359 -78.47 20.94 3.42
CA GLN A 359 -79.43 20.90 4.54
C GLN A 359 -80.45 22.04 4.47
N THR A 360 -80.01 23.25 4.11
CA THR A 360 -80.89 24.42 3.99
C THR A 360 -81.91 24.22 2.87
N VAL A 361 -81.46 23.77 1.69
CA VAL A 361 -82.32 23.41 0.55
C VAL A 361 -83.29 22.29 0.90
N GLY A 362 -82.84 21.25 1.61
CA GLY A 362 -83.72 20.18 2.12
C GLY A 362 -84.84 20.69 3.04
N ARG A 363 -84.55 21.70 3.88
CA ARG A 363 -85.57 22.39 4.69
C ARG A 363 -86.52 23.23 3.84
N THR A 364 -86.04 23.85 2.76
CA THR A 364 -86.88 24.58 1.79
C THR A 364 -87.85 23.66 1.06
N ILE A 365 -87.39 22.48 0.58
CA ILE A 365 -88.24 21.45 -0.04
C ILE A 365 -89.35 21.01 0.93
N ALA A 366 -88.99 20.70 2.18
CA ALA A 366 -89.95 20.36 3.23
C ALA A 366 -90.90 21.53 3.58
N GLY A 367 -90.45 22.77 3.42
CA GLY A 367 -91.28 23.98 3.54
C GLY A 367 -92.34 24.07 2.43
N PHE A 368 -91.93 23.90 1.16
CA PHE A 368 -92.87 23.88 0.04
C PHE A 368 -93.88 22.74 0.13
N ALA A 369 -93.48 21.55 0.61
CA ALA A 369 -94.42 20.46 0.86
C ALA A 369 -95.53 20.84 1.87
N LYS A 370 -95.21 21.59 2.93
CA LYS A 370 -96.19 22.12 3.89
C LYS A 370 -97.07 23.22 3.30
N ILE A 371 -96.50 24.10 2.47
CA ILE A 371 -97.28 25.11 1.74
C ILE A 371 -98.28 24.42 0.80
N ARG A 372 -97.85 23.40 0.07
CA ARG A 372 -98.68 22.58 -0.81
C ARG A 372 -99.88 21.98 -0.07
N GLU A 373 -99.62 21.38 1.10
CA GLU A 373 -100.67 20.84 1.97
C GLU A 373 -101.65 21.93 2.44
N ALA A 374 -101.15 23.06 2.94
CA ALA A 374 -101.97 24.16 3.41
C ALA A 374 -102.84 24.80 2.30
N MET A 375 -102.29 24.94 1.09
CA MET A 375 -103.04 25.42 -0.10
C MET A 375 -104.15 24.43 -0.50
N GLY A 376 -103.86 23.12 -0.50
CA GLY A 376 -104.87 22.08 -0.78
C GLY A 376 -106.00 22.03 0.26
N GLN A 377 -105.66 22.17 1.55
CA GLN A 377 -106.65 22.30 2.63
C GLN A 377 -107.47 23.58 2.46
N GLY A 378 -106.83 24.73 2.19
CA GLY A 378 -107.49 26.01 1.94
C GLY A 378 -108.45 25.98 0.76
N ALA A 379 -108.06 25.36 -0.37
CA ALA A 379 -108.92 25.16 -1.53
C ALA A 379 -110.15 24.31 -1.18
N THR A 380 -110.00 23.29 -0.34
CA THR A 380 -111.10 22.43 0.12
C THR A 380 -112.08 23.23 0.99
N VAL A 381 -111.59 23.98 1.97
CA VAL A 381 -112.41 24.84 2.84
C VAL A 381 -113.19 25.89 2.04
N MET A 382 -112.55 26.54 1.06
CA MET A 382 -113.21 27.54 0.21
C MET A 382 -114.24 26.92 -0.74
N LYS A 383 -114.00 25.70 -1.24
CA LYS A 383 -114.97 24.94 -2.03
C LYS A 383 -116.22 24.59 -1.20
N ASP A 384 -116.05 24.20 0.06
CA ASP A 384 -117.18 23.89 0.95
C ASP A 384 -117.90 25.17 1.43
N MET A 385 -117.19 26.29 1.61
CA MET A 385 -117.82 27.61 1.80
C MET A 385 -118.68 28.01 0.59
N GLY A 386 -118.19 27.77 -0.64
CA GLY A 386 -118.94 28.00 -1.87
C GLY A 386 -120.26 27.24 -1.92
N LYS A 387 -120.24 25.93 -1.59
CA LYS A 387 -121.46 25.11 -1.48
C LYS A 387 -122.43 25.63 -0.41
N ARG A 388 -121.93 25.98 0.78
CA ARG A 388 -122.78 26.53 1.85
C ARG A 388 -123.42 27.87 1.46
N ALA A 389 -122.70 28.69 0.69
CA ALA A 389 -123.27 29.92 0.14
C ALA A 389 -124.34 29.63 -0.93
N GLU A 390 -124.18 28.58 -1.75
CA GLU A 390 -125.22 28.07 -2.66
C GLU A 390 -126.48 27.61 -1.92
N GLU A 391 -126.33 26.76 -0.88
CA GLU A 391 -127.43 26.32 0.00
C GLU A 391 -128.18 27.51 0.65
N ILE A 392 -127.45 28.53 1.13
CA ILE A 392 -128.06 29.75 1.69
C ILE A 392 -128.75 30.56 0.58
N GLY A 393 -128.21 30.59 -0.64
CA GLY A 393 -128.82 31.24 -1.79
C GLY A 393 -130.20 30.69 -2.11
N ASP A 394 -130.34 29.36 -2.13
CA ASP A 394 -131.62 28.66 -2.34
C ASP A 394 -132.64 28.99 -1.23
N ILE A 395 -132.18 29.00 0.04
CA ILE A 395 -133.03 29.40 1.18
C ILE A 395 -133.50 30.85 1.03
N VAL A 396 -132.62 31.77 0.64
CA VAL A 396 -132.95 33.19 0.45
C VAL A 396 -133.93 33.38 -0.72
N GLN A 397 -133.78 32.61 -1.80
CA GLN A 397 -134.75 32.59 -2.91
C GLN A 397 -136.12 32.08 -2.45
N ALA A 398 -136.16 31.02 -1.62
CA ALA A 398 -137.40 30.52 -1.03
C ALA A 398 -138.06 31.56 -0.09
N ILE A 399 -137.27 32.27 0.72
CA ILE A 399 -137.76 33.37 1.57
C ILE A 399 -138.34 34.49 0.71
N ASN A 400 -137.69 34.88 -0.39
CA ASN A 400 -138.22 35.92 -1.29
C ASN A 400 -139.55 35.49 -1.91
N LEU A 401 -139.67 34.23 -2.36
CA LEU A 401 -140.91 33.67 -2.88
C LEU A 401 -142.03 33.62 -1.81
N ILE A 402 -141.69 33.34 -0.54
CA ILE A 402 -142.63 33.40 0.59
C ILE A 402 -143.05 34.85 0.85
N ALA A 403 -142.13 35.80 0.78
CA ALA A 403 -142.42 37.23 0.95
C ALA A 403 -143.35 37.74 -0.16
N ASP A 404 -143.05 37.47 -1.43
CA ASP A 404 -143.91 37.80 -2.58
C ASP A 404 -145.32 37.18 -2.42
N ARG A 405 -145.40 35.91 -2.01
CA ARG A 405 -146.68 35.23 -1.79
C ARG A 405 -147.44 35.79 -0.58
N THR A 406 -146.72 36.20 0.47
CA THR A 406 -147.31 36.86 1.65
C THR A 406 -147.83 38.24 1.29
N ASN A 407 -147.10 39.01 0.48
CA ASN A 407 -147.52 40.31 -0.04
C ASN A 407 -148.83 40.19 -0.85
N LEU A 408 -148.92 39.21 -1.75
CA LEU A 408 -150.15 38.91 -2.51
C LEU A 408 -151.32 38.45 -1.61
N LEU A 409 -151.07 37.58 -0.63
CA LEU A 409 -152.08 37.18 0.36
C LEU A 409 -152.58 38.37 1.19
N SER A 410 -151.66 39.24 1.60
CA SER A 410 -151.97 40.44 2.38
C SER A 410 -152.72 41.47 1.57
N LEU A 411 -152.37 41.68 0.30
CA LEU A 411 -153.10 42.54 -0.63
C LEU A 411 -154.54 42.03 -0.81
N ASN A 412 -154.74 40.73 -1.01
CA ASN A 412 -156.07 40.13 -1.08
C ASN A 412 -156.85 40.30 0.24
N ALA A 413 -156.19 40.19 1.40
CA ALA A 413 -156.79 40.45 2.70
C ALA A 413 -157.17 41.93 2.90
N SER A 414 -156.33 42.89 2.49
CA SER A 414 -156.63 44.33 2.51
C SER A 414 -157.83 44.66 1.63
N ILE A 415 -157.92 44.05 0.44
CA ILE A 415 -159.06 44.21 -0.49
C ILE A 415 -160.34 43.69 0.16
N GLU A 416 -160.35 42.48 0.72
CA GLU A 416 -161.57 41.91 1.31
C GLU A 416 -161.95 42.58 2.63
N ALA A 417 -160.98 43.10 3.40
CA ALA A 417 -161.23 43.91 4.59
C ALA A 417 -161.83 45.29 4.24
N ALA A 418 -161.40 45.93 3.15
CA ALA A 418 -162.04 47.14 2.63
C ALA A 418 -163.48 46.85 2.16
N ARG A 419 -163.72 45.66 1.61
CA ARG A 419 -165.03 45.17 1.16
C ARG A 419 -166.03 44.94 2.30
N ALA A 420 -165.54 44.59 3.49
CA ALA A 420 -166.35 44.39 4.70
C ALA A 420 -166.75 45.70 5.43
N GLY A 421 -166.34 46.87 4.92
CA GLY A 421 -166.74 48.18 5.45
C GLY A 421 -166.27 48.43 6.88
N GLU A 422 -167.11 49.05 7.71
CA GLU A 422 -166.78 49.38 9.11
C GLU A 422 -166.36 48.17 9.95
N HIS A 423 -166.93 46.99 9.70
CA HIS A 423 -166.54 45.74 10.39
C HIS A 423 -165.15 45.22 9.99
N GLY A 424 -164.62 45.65 8.83
CA GLY A 424 -163.32 45.23 8.31
C GLY A 424 -162.13 46.09 8.74
N ARG A 425 -162.34 47.26 9.36
CA ARG A 425 -161.26 48.25 9.62
C ARG A 425 -160.07 47.68 10.42
N GLY A 426 -160.32 46.82 11.40
CA GLY A 426 -159.26 46.16 12.17
C GLY A 426 -158.42 45.19 11.32
N PHE A 427 -159.06 44.43 10.43
CA PHE A 427 -158.38 43.52 9.52
C PHE A 427 -157.61 44.25 8.42
N ALA A 428 -158.12 45.39 7.93
CA ALA A 428 -157.42 46.20 6.93
C ALA A 428 -156.08 46.75 7.46
N VAL A 429 -156.03 47.18 8.73
CA VAL A 429 -154.78 47.62 9.37
C VAL A 429 -153.78 46.47 9.52
N ILE A 430 -154.24 45.29 9.93
CA ILE A 430 -153.38 44.10 10.04
C ILE A 430 -152.86 43.68 8.66
N ALA A 431 -153.70 43.71 7.63
CA ALA A 431 -153.33 43.35 6.28
C ALA A 431 -152.35 44.35 5.64
N GLU A 432 -152.43 45.64 5.93
CA GLU A 432 -151.40 46.59 5.47
C GLU A 432 -150.08 46.44 6.23
N GLU A 433 -150.09 46.14 7.53
CA GLU A 433 -148.83 45.89 8.27
C GLU A 433 -148.16 44.57 7.83
N VAL A 434 -148.93 43.51 7.57
CA VAL A 434 -148.38 42.26 7.01
C VAL A 434 -147.86 42.46 5.59
N ARG A 435 -148.48 43.35 4.80
CA ARG A 435 -147.99 43.76 3.47
C ARG A 435 -146.66 44.51 3.57
N ALA A 436 -146.59 45.50 4.46
CA ALA A 436 -145.36 46.26 4.73
C ALA A 436 -144.25 45.41 5.36
N LEU A 437 -144.59 44.34 6.10
CA LEU A 437 -143.64 43.35 6.62
C LEU A 437 -143.13 42.42 5.51
N ALA A 438 -144.01 42.01 4.58
CA ALA A 438 -143.63 41.22 3.41
C ALA A 438 -142.71 42.00 2.45
N ASP A 439 -143.02 43.26 2.15
CA ASP A 439 -142.15 44.15 1.37
C ASP A 439 -140.77 44.34 2.05
N ARG A 440 -140.74 44.53 3.38
CA ARG A 440 -139.51 44.58 4.17
C ARG A 440 -138.73 43.26 4.12
N ALA A 441 -139.42 42.11 4.16
CA ALA A 441 -138.81 40.78 4.07
C ALA A 441 -138.22 40.50 2.67
N ALA A 442 -138.90 40.89 1.59
CA ALA A 442 -138.38 40.77 0.23
C ALA A 442 -137.16 41.68 -0.02
N ALA A 443 -137.19 42.91 0.51
CA ALA A 443 -136.03 43.81 0.48
C ALA A 443 -134.83 43.23 1.24
N ALA A 444 -135.04 42.73 2.47
CA ALA A 444 -134.00 42.08 3.25
C ALA A 444 -133.45 40.82 2.58
N ALA A 445 -134.32 39.96 2.03
CA ALA A 445 -133.91 38.77 1.26
C ALA A 445 -133.08 39.16 0.03
N THR A 446 -133.46 40.23 -0.68
CA THR A 446 -132.70 40.76 -1.83
C THR A 446 -131.30 41.22 -1.43
N ASP A 447 -131.13 41.86 -0.27
CA ASP A 447 -129.82 42.28 0.23
C ASP A 447 -128.98 41.10 0.73
N VAL A 448 -129.57 40.12 1.42
CA VAL A 448 -128.87 38.87 1.76
C VAL A 448 -128.44 38.13 0.48
N ALA A 449 -129.26 38.11 -0.57
CA ALA A 449 -128.89 37.51 -1.86
C ALA A 449 -127.69 38.22 -2.54
N LYS A 450 -127.52 39.54 -2.35
CA LYS A 450 -126.31 40.26 -2.79
C LYS A 450 -125.07 39.79 -2.00
N ILE A 451 -125.20 39.66 -0.69
CA ILE A 451 -124.11 39.17 0.19
C ILE A 451 -123.71 37.75 -0.18
N VAL A 452 -124.69 36.84 -0.37
CA VAL A 452 -124.45 35.46 -0.79
C VAL A 452 -123.71 35.37 -2.12
N ARG A 453 -124.17 36.12 -3.15
CA ARG A 453 -123.47 36.17 -4.45
C ARG A 453 -122.04 36.70 -4.33
N SER A 454 -121.81 37.68 -3.44
CA SER A 454 -120.45 38.18 -3.14
C SER A 454 -119.58 37.08 -2.51
N LEU A 455 -120.09 36.36 -1.50
CA LEU A 455 -119.40 35.23 -0.88
C LEU A 455 -119.10 34.10 -1.88
N GLN A 456 -120.02 33.79 -2.80
CA GLN A 456 -119.80 32.83 -3.89
C GLN A 456 -118.74 33.28 -4.91
N SER A 457 -118.55 34.60 -5.11
CA SER A 457 -117.44 35.11 -5.92
C SER A 457 -116.13 34.94 -5.16
N VAL A 458 -116.05 35.49 -3.94
CA VAL A 458 -114.84 35.44 -3.09
C VAL A 458 -114.38 34.00 -2.85
N ALA A 459 -115.29 33.05 -2.67
CA ALA A 459 -114.96 31.63 -2.53
C ALA A 459 -114.33 31.04 -3.81
N ARG A 460 -114.84 31.40 -5.01
CA ARG A 460 -114.25 30.97 -6.29
C ARG A 460 -112.88 31.62 -6.53
N ASP A 461 -112.77 32.91 -6.25
CA ASP A 461 -111.53 33.67 -6.39
C ASP A 461 -110.44 33.10 -5.45
N ALA A 462 -110.81 32.74 -4.21
CA ALA A 462 -109.92 32.09 -3.25
C ALA A 462 -109.52 30.66 -3.65
N VAL A 463 -110.42 29.88 -4.27
CA VAL A 463 -110.06 28.56 -4.85
C VAL A 463 -109.06 28.72 -6.00
N SER A 464 -109.24 29.74 -6.86
CA SER A 464 -108.28 30.03 -7.93
C SER A 464 -106.91 30.41 -7.35
N ALA A 465 -106.87 31.35 -6.40
CA ALA A 465 -105.64 31.79 -5.75
C ALA A 465 -104.89 30.64 -5.03
N ASN A 466 -105.61 29.74 -4.37
CA ASN A 466 -105.00 28.54 -3.75
C ASN A 466 -104.48 27.54 -4.80
N THR A 467 -105.11 27.45 -5.98
CA THR A 467 -104.65 26.60 -7.08
C THR A 467 -103.38 27.16 -7.72
N ASP A 468 -103.30 28.47 -7.91
CA ASP A 468 -102.06 29.15 -8.34
C ASP A 468 -100.96 29.03 -7.28
N GLY A 469 -101.30 29.17 -6.00
CA GLY A 469 -100.38 28.94 -4.88
C GLY A 469 -99.83 27.51 -4.83
N LEU A 470 -100.65 26.51 -5.18
CA LEU A 470 -100.22 25.12 -5.31
C LEU A 470 -99.17 24.95 -6.43
N ARG A 471 -99.43 25.54 -7.62
CA ARG A 471 -98.49 25.52 -8.76
C ARG A 471 -97.16 26.21 -8.42
N LEU A 472 -97.21 27.37 -7.77
CA LEU A 472 -96.01 28.10 -7.35
C LEU A 472 -95.21 27.33 -6.27
N ALA A 473 -95.88 26.60 -5.38
CA ALA A 473 -95.21 25.73 -4.41
C ALA A 473 -94.52 24.54 -5.08
N ASP A 474 -95.12 23.97 -6.15
CA ASP A 474 -94.53 22.89 -6.94
C ASP A 474 -93.30 23.36 -7.74
N GLU A 475 -93.39 24.50 -8.40
CA GLU A 475 -92.27 25.13 -9.09
C GLU A 475 -91.13 25.47 -8.13
N GLY A 476 -91.44 26.00 -6.94
CA GLY A 476 -90.47 26.26 -5.87
C GLY A 476 -89.81 25.00 -5.31
N ALA A 477 -90.57 23.91 -5.17
CA ALA A 477 -90.04 22.61 -4.75
C ALA A 477 -89.10 22.01 -5.81
N GLN A 478 -89.48 22.06 -7.10
CA GLN A 478 -88.64 21.56 -8.19
C GLN A 478 -87.33 22.33 -8.33
N LEU A 479 -87.37 23.68 -8.31
CA LEU A 479 -86.16 24.50 -8.33
C LEU A 479 -85.23 24.23 -7.13
N SER A 480 -85.81 23.91 -5.97
CA SER A 480 -85.04 23.51 -4.79
C SER A 480 -84.41 22.13 -4.97
N GLU A 481 -85.08 21.18 -5.61
CA GLU A 481 -84.55 19.85 -5.91
C GLU A 481 -83.44 19.87 -6.97
N ASP A 482 -83.56 20.73 -7.98
CA ASP A 482 -82.51 20.99 -8.96
C ASP A 482 -81.26 21.59 -8.27
N ALA A 483 -81.46 22.53 -7.34
CA ALA A 483 -80.38 23.08 -6.52
C ALA A 483 -79.73 22.03 -5.59
N ARG A 484 -80.53 21.11 -5.02
CA ARG A 484 -80.04 19.97 -4.23
C ARG A 484 -79.13 19.07 -5.07
N THR A 485 -79.53 18.80 -6.30
CA THR A 485 -78.77 18.00 -7.26
C THR A 485 -77.46 18.68 -7.65
N GLY A 486 -77.49 19.98 -7.94
CA GLY A 486 -76.27 20.76 -8.21
C GLY A 486 -75.28 20.77 -7.05
N LEU A 487 -75.77 20.85 -5.80
CA LEU A 487 -74.93 20.74 -4.60
C LEU A 487 -74.33 19.34 -4.42
N GLN A 488 -75.02 18.28 -4.85
CA GLN A 488 -74.47 16.93 -4.82
C GLN A 488 -73.31 16.77 -5.82
N VAL A 489 -73.44 17.28 -7.05
CA VAL A 489 -72.35 17.30 -8.04
C VAL A 489 -71.13 18.09 -7.54
N ILE A 490 -71.34 19.19 -6.80
CA ILE A 490 -70.24 19.93 -6.15
C ILE A 490 -69.52 19.07 -5.11
N LEU A 491 -70.24 18.27 -4.31
CA LEU A 491 -69.63 17.38 -3.31
C LEU A 491 -68.82 16.26 -3.98
N GLU A 492 -69.35 15.63 -5.02
CA GLU A 492 -68.66 14.60 -5.80
C GLU A 492 -67.36 15.16 -6.44
N GLY A 493 -67.42 16.39 -6.99
CA GLY A 493 -66.24 17.09 -7.52
C GLY A 493 -65.20 17.43 -6.45
N VAL A 494 -65.61 17.73 -5.22
CA VAL A 494 -64.70 17.96 -4.09
C VAL A 494 -64.02 16.68 -3.62
N ASP A 495 -64.73 15.55 -3.57
CA ASP A 495 -64.13 14.25 -3.23
C ASP A 495 -63.11 13.81 -4.30
N GLN A 496 -63.39 14.07 -5.59
CA GLN A 496 -62.42 13.84 -6.67
C GLN A 496 -61.19 14.76 -6.55
N LEU A 497 -61.38 16.02 -6.20
CA LEU A 497 -60.29 16.97 -5.96
C LEU A 497 -59.42 16.54 -4.76
N ALA A 498 -60.02 16.05 -3.67
CA ALA A 498 -59.29 15.52 -2.52
C ALA A 498 -58.41 14.31 -2.90
N SER A 499 -58.89 13.42 -3.77
CA SER A 499 -58.09 12.31 -4.31
C SER A 499 -56.90 12.78 -5.15
N SER A 500 -57.11 13.80 -6.00
CA SER A 500 -56.04 14.43 -6.79
C SER A 500 -54.99 15.10 -5.90
N VAL A 501 -55.42 15.87 -4.89
CA VAL A 501 -54.55 16.52 -3.89
C VAL A 501 -53.68 15.49 -3.18
N LYS A 502 -54.26 14.35 -2.73
CA LYS A 502 -53.52 13.25 -2.11
C LYS A 502 -52.46 12.66 -3.04
N SER A 503 -52.80 12.44 -4.31
CA SER A 503 -51.87 11.88 -5.31
C SER A 503 -50.71 12.84 -5.62
N ILE A 504 -50.99 14.14 -5.74
CA ILE A 504 -49.95 15.17 -5.95
C ILE A 504 -49.04 15.29 -4.72
N SER A 505 -49.58 15.19 -3.50
CA SER A 505 -48.76 15.18 -2.26
C SER A 505 -47.76 14.03 -2.28
N ALA A 506 -48.20 12.79 -2.56
CA ALA A 506 -47.34 11.62 -2.62
C ALA A 506 -46.25 11.76 -3.69
N ALA A 507 -46.61 12.24 -4.89
CA ALA A 507 -45.65 12.51 -5.97
C ALA A 507 -44.63 13.61 -5.58
N THR A 508 -45.06 14.63 -4.83
CA THR A 508 -44.18 15.72 -4.35
C THR A 508 -43.20 15.19 -3.30
N GLU A 509 -43.64 14.33 -2.37
CA GLU A 509 -42.77 13.68 -1.39
C GLU A 509 -41.75 12.72 -2.03
N GLU A 510 -42.11 12.04 -3.11
CA GLU A 510 -41.18 11.26 -3.92
C GLU A 510 -40.19 12.17 -4.68
N GLN A 511 -40.67 13.25 -5.29
CA GLN A 511 -39.83 14.24 -5.97
C GLN A 511 -38.79 14.87 -5.02
N VAL A 512 -39.18 15.24 -3.79
CA VAL A 512 -38.24 15.76 -2.78
C VAL A 512 -37.14 14.75 -2.45
N ARG A 513 -37.48 13.46 -2.29
CA ARG A 513 -36.49 12.39 -2.05
C ARG A 513 -35.57 12.18 -3.26
N GLY A 514 -36.13 12.23 -4.47
CA GLY A 514 -35.34 12.18 -5.72
C GLY A 514 -34.34 13.34 -5.83
N VAL A 515 -34.80 14.58 -5.57
CA VAL A 515 -33.97 15.79 -5.54
C VAL A 515 -32.84 15.66 -4.53
N GLN A 516 -33.10 15.19 -3.30
CA GLN A 516 -32.07 14.96 -2.29
C GLN A 516 -31.01 13.93 -2.75
N SER A 517 -31.44 12.85 -3.41
CA SER A 517 -30.53 11.86 -3.99
C SER A 517 -29.62 12.45 -5.07
N VAL A 518 -30.19 13.28 -5.97
CA VAL A 518 -29.43 14.01 -7.00
C VAL A 518 -28.45 15.00 -6.38
N THR A 519 -28.81 15.73 -5.32
CA THR A 519 -27.89 16.61 -4.58
C THR A 519 -26.71 15.82 -4.01
N ALA A 520 -26.97 14.67 -3.37
CA ALA A 520 -25.92 13.83 -2.80
C ALA A 520 -24.99 13.23 -3.86
N ALA A 521 -25.54 12.78 -5.00
CA ALA A 521 -24.76 12.30 -6.14
C ALA A 521 -23.91 13.43 -6.75
N THR A 522 -24.44 14.64 -6.85
CA THR A 522 -23.73 15.82 -7.38
C THR A 522 -22.55 16.23 -6.49
N ALA A 523 -22.72 16.21 -5.16
CA ALA A 523 -21.64 16.49 -4.21
C ALA A 523 -20.52 15.42 -4.25
N ARG A 524 -20.87 14.15 -4.49
CA ARG A 524 -19.90 13.08 -4.73
C ARG A 524 -19.12 13.31 -6.03
N LEU A 525 -19.83 13.64 -7.13
CA LEU A 525 -19.20 13.96 -8.42
C LEU A 525 -18.21 15.13 -8.33
N GLU A 526 -18.51 16.20 -7.60
CA GLU A 526 -17.53 17.27 -7.34
C GLU A 526 -16.26 16.75 -6.63
N THR A 527 -16.44 15.94 -5.60
CA THR A 527 -15.33 15.41 -4.79
C THR A 527 -14.45 14.46 -5.60
N GLU A 528 -15.08 13.56 -6.36
CA GLU A 528 -14.41 12.59 -7.23
C GLU A 528 -13.70 13.29 -8.40
N SER A 529 -14.35 14.27 -9.02
CA SER A 529 -13.75 15.14 -10.04
C SER A 529 -12.47 15.84 -9.54
N ARG A 530 -12.50 16.44 -8.34
CA ARG A 530 -11.30 17.08 -7.76
C ARG A 530 -10.20 16.06 -7.47
N SER A 531 -10.55 14.84 -7.06
CA SER A 531 -9.61 13.74 -6.86
C SER A 531 -8.96 13.30 -8.18
N ILE A 532 -9.74 13.15 -9.25
CA ILE A 532 -9.25 12.82 -10.60
C ILE A 532 -8.32 13.92 -11.12
N ALA A 533 -8.72 15.19 -11.03
CA ALA A 533 -7.89 16.31 -11.47
C ALA A 533 -6.52 16.36 -10.75
N ARG A 534 -6.51 16.08 -9.43
CA ARG A 534 -5.28 15.96 -8.65
C ARG A 534 -4.44 14.75 -9.09
N ALA A 535 -5.04 13.57 -9.23
CA ALA A 535 -4.34 12.36 -9.67
C ALA A 535 -3.73 12.53 -11.06
N SER A 536 -4.41 13.20 -12.00
CA SER A 536 -3.86 13.54 -13.32
C SER A 536 -2.71 14.54 -13.26
N ALA A 537 -2.73 15.51 -12.33
CA ALA A 537 -1.61 16.42 -12.10
C ALA A 537 -0.38 15.67 -11.54
N GLU A 538 -0.58 14.79 -10.56
CA GLU A 538 0.47 13.91 -10.01
C GLU A 538 1.02 12.95 -11.09
N GLN A 539 0.15 12.40 -11.95
CA GLN A 539 0.54 11.58 -13.10
C GLN A 539 1.37 12.38 -14.13
N THR A 540 1.05 13.65 -14.36
CA THR A 540 1.84 14.54 -15.24
C THR A 540 3.25 14.75 -14.68
N LEU A 541 3.40 14.95 -13.36
CA LEU A 541 4.71 15.03 -12.69
C LEU A 541 5.49 13.70 -12.74
N ALA A 542 4.80 12.56 -12.63
CA ALA A 542 5.41 11.25 -12.80
C ALA A 542 5.91 11.04 -14.24
N THR A 543 5.11 11.39 -15.25
CA THR A 543 5.54 11.27 -16.66
C THR A 543 6.72 12.19 -17.01
N SER A 544 6.81 13.40 -16.44
CA SER A 544 7.97 14.27 -16.68
C SER A 544 9.25 13.70 -16.06
N SER A 545 9.14 13.03 -14.91
CA SER A 545 10.26 12.32 -14.28
C SER A 545 10.69 11.09 -15.09
N LEU A 546 9.72 10.29 -15.58
CA LEU A 546 9.98 9.15 -16.47
C LEU A 546 10.62 9.59 -17.80
N ALA A 547 10.19 10.72 -18.37
CA ALA A 547 10.78 11.27 -19.59
C ALA A 547 12.26 11.63 -19.39
N ARG A 548 12.62 12.25 -18.25
CA ARG A 548 14.01 12.52 -17.88
C ARG A 548 14.83 11.23 -17.75
N SER A 549 14.34 10.24 -17.02
CA SER A 549 15.05 8.96 -16.88
C SER A 549 15.14 8.19 -18.21
N GLY A 550 14.18 8.36 -19.12
CA GLY A 550 14.27 7.89 -20.51
C GLY A 550 15.38 8.58 -21.31
N GLY A 551 15.64 9.87 -21.07
CA GLY A 551 16.79 10.59 -21.64
C GLY A 551 18.14 10.11 -21.09
N GLU A 552 18.21 9.88 -19.78
CA GLU A 552 19.38 9.29 -19.11
C GLU A 552 19.67 7.88 -19.63
N MET A 553 18.65 7.02 -19.75
CA MET A 553 18.79 5.67 -20.31
C MET A 553 19.22 5.67 -21.79
N ARG A 554 18.73 6.61 -22.63
CA ARG A 554 19.26 6.76 -24.01
C ARG A 554 20.76 7.08 -24.01
N THR A 555 21.19 7.96 -23.11
CA THR A 555 22.61 8.35 -22.98
C THR A 555 23.46 7.15 -22.53
N MET A 556 23.00 6.39 -21.53
CA MET A 556 23.69 5.17 -21.10
C MET A 556 23.75 4.11 -22.19
N ALA A 557 22.64 3.81 -22.87
CA ALA A 557 22.62 2.82 -23.96
C ALA A 557 23.59 3.18 -25.09
N LYS A 558 23.71 4.48 -25.42
CA LYS A 558 24.72 4.98 -26.36
C LYS A 558 26.14 4.78 -25.82
N GLN A 559 26.41 5.14 -24.56
CA GLN A 559 27.74 4.96 -23.95
C GLN A 559 28.15 3.49 -23.88
N THR A 560 27.24 2.57 -23.55
CA THR A 560 27.50 1.12 -23.58
C THR A 560 27.84 0.66 -24.99
N ARG A 561 27.06 1.07 -26.01
CA ARG A 561 27.36 0.79 -27.42
C ARG A 561 28.77 1.27 -27.81
N ASP A 562 29.08 2.54 -27.54
CA ASP A 562 30.37 3.13 -27.89
C ASP A 562 31.53 2.42 -27.16
N ALA A 563 31.35 2.02 -25.89
CA ALA A 563 32.32 1.23 -25.13
C ALA A 563 32.52 -0.19 -25.67
N THR A 564 31.43 -0.90 -26.04
CA THR A 564 31.54 -2.25 -26.64
C THR A 564 32.28 -2.23 -27.98
N LEU A 565 32.15 -1.15 -28.77
CA LEU A 565 32.88 -0.99 -30.03
C LEU A 565 34.40 -0.85 -29.83
N GLU A 566 34.85 -0.12 -28.80
CA GLU A 566 36.28 -0.07 -28.45
C GLU A 566 36.77 -1.37 -27.79
N GLN A 567 35.97 -2.04 -26.95
CA GLN A 567 36.32 -3.37 -26.42
C GLN A 567 36.50 -4.40 -27.56
N ALA A 568 35.60 -4.43 -28.54
CA ALA A 568 35.71 -5.28 -29.73
C ALA A 568 36.90 -4.94 -30.63
N LYS A 569 37.48 -3.74 -30.49
CA LYS A 569 38.74 -3.34 -31.16
C LYS A 569 39.96 -3.80 -30.34
N ALA A 570 39.98 -3.54 -29.04
CA ALA A 570 41.03 -4.01 -28.12
C ALA A 570 41.17 -5.54 -28.12
N LEU A 571 40.06 -6.29 -28.21
CA LEU A 571 40.08 -7.76 -28.35
C LEU A 571 40.76 -8.22 -29.63
N ARG A 572 40.53 -7.56 -30.78
CA ARG A 572 41.22 -7.89 -32.03
C ARG A 572 42.72 -7.64 -31.94
N ASP A 573 43.13 -6.57 -31.26
CA ASP A 573 44.55 -6.28 -31.02
C ASP A 573 45.19 -7.30 -30.05
N MET A 574 44.46 -7.75 -29.02
CA MET A 574 44.92 -8.83 -28.13
C MET A 574 45.05 -10.18 -28.83
N VAL A 575 44.08 -10.59 -29.65
CA VAL A 575 44.16 -11.82 -30.46
C VAL A 575 45.41 -11.79 -31.35
N LYS A 576 45.62 -10.69 -32.08
CA LYS A 576 46.81 -10.50 -32.92
C LYS A 576 48.12 -10.54 -32.12
N SER A 577 48.13 -10.02 -30.90
CA SER A 577 49.28 -10.10 -29.99
C SER A 577 49.55 -11.54 -29.54
N ASN A 578 48.49 -12.31 -29.24
CA ASN A 578 48.57 -13.71 -28.83
C ASN A 578 49.03 -14.65 -29.96
N ASP A 579 48.58 -14.40 -31.20
CA ASP A 579 49.12 -15.06 -32.41
C ASP A 579 50.63 -14.80 -32.56
N GLN A 580 51.05 -13.55 -32.31
CA GLN A 580 52.46 -13.16 -32.43
C GLN A 580 53.33 -13.67 -31.27
N LEU A 581 52.76 -13.85 -30.07
CA LEU A 581 53.37 -14.57 -28.95
C LEU A 581 53.62 -16.04 -29.34
N THR A 582 52.59 -16.71 -29.86
CA THR A 582 52.66 -18.11 -30.33
C THR A 582 53.76 -18.27 -31.39
N ALA A 583 53.80 -17.39 -32.39
CA ALA A 583 54.83 -17.38 -33.42
C ALA A 583 56.26 -17.10 -32.91
N ASN A 584 56.41 -16.47 -31.74
CA ASN A 584 57.70 -16.27 -31.08
C ASN A 584 58.11 -17.47 -30.23
N ILE A 585 57.17 -18.12 -29.53
CA ILE A 585 57.41 -19.38 -28.80
C ILE A 585 57.90 -20.45 -29.78
N ASP A 586 57.29 -20.54 -30.97
CA ASP A 586 57.69 -21.42 -32.06
C ASP A 586 59.13 -21.17 -32.58
N LYS A 587 59.64 -19.94 -32.48
CA LYS A 587 61.04 -19.62 -32.82
C LYS A 587 61.99 -20.03 -31.70
N VAL A 588 61.62 -19.75 -30.45
CA VAL A 588 62.39 -20.13 -29.26
C VAL A 588 62.53 -21.65 -29.18
N SER A 589 61.44 -22.40 -29.40
CA SER A 589 61.45 -23.86 -29.40
C SER A 589 62.45 -24.42 -30.42
N ARG A 590 62.37 -23.98 -31.68
CA ARG A 590 63.32 -24.39 -32.75
C ARG A 590 64.77 -24.04 -32.42
N ALA A 591 65.04 -22.81 -31.97
CA ALA A 591 66.39 -22.39 -31.59
C ALA A 591 66.94 -23.23 -30.41
N THR A 592 66.09 -23.60 -29.47
CA THR A 592 66.45 -24.46 -28.33
C THR A 592 66.74 -25.89 -28.77
N GLU A 593 66.00 -26.41 -29.75
CA GLU A 593 66.22 -27.74 -30.34
C GLU A 593 67.54 -27.83 -31.14
N GLU A 594 67.88 -26.77 -31.90
CA GLU A 594 69.18 -26.61 -32.57
C GLU A 594 70.33 -26.51 -31.56
N GLN A 595 70.16 -25.75 -30.47
CA GLN A 595 71.17 -25.63 -29.40
C GLN A 595 71.34 -26.94 -28.61
N ALA A 596 70.26 -27.66 -28.29
CA ALA A 596 70.32 -28.97 -27.66
C ALA A 596 71.07 -29.99 -28.53
N THR A 597 70.83 -29.96 -29.84
CA THR A 597 71.55 -30.79 -30.83
C THR A 597 73.05 -30.45 -30.87
N SER A 598 73.38 -29.16 -30.82
CA SER A 598 74.76 -28.65 -30.81
C SER A 598 75.51 -29.05 -29.52
N ALA A 599 74.86 -28.94 -28.35
CA ALA A 599 75.41 -29.41 -27.08
C ALA A 599 75.67 -30.92 -27.08
N ALA A 600 74.78 -31.71 -27.69
CA ALA A 600 74.95 -33.15 -27.85
C ALA A 600 76.06 -33.54 -28.84
N GLN A 601 76.50 -32.63 -29.73
CA GLN A 601 77.69 -32.81 -30.56
C GLN A 601 78.98 -32.45 -29.78
N LEU A 602 78.97 -31.34 -29.04
CA LEU A 602 80.05 -30.93 -28.13
C LEU A 602 80.40 -32.03 -27.13
N ALA A 603 79.40 -32.61 -26.47
CA ALA A 603 79.61 -33.72 -25.52
C ALA A 603 80.33 -34.93 -26.17
N ARG A 604 80.02 -35.26 -27.44
CA ARG A 604 80.72 -36.35 -28.16
C ARG A 604 82.17 -35.99 -28.50
N ALA A 605 82.43 -34.74 -28.88
CA ALA A 605 83.78 -34.26 -29.16
C ALA A 605 84.67 -34.32 -27.90
N VAL A 606 84.13 -33.91 -26.74
CA VAL A 606 84.80 -33.99 -25.44
C VAL A 606 85.17 -35.44 -25.08
N VAL A 607 84.27 -36.40 -25.27
CA VAL A 607 84.57 -37.84 -25.06
C VAL A 607 85.70 -38.34 -25.97
N GLN A 608 85.75 -37.89 -27.24
CA GLN A 608 86.85 -38.26 -28.14
C GLN A 608 88.19 -37.66 -27.71
N MET A 609 88.20 -36.41 -27.24
CA MET A 609 89.41 -35.76 -26.70
C MET A 609 89.95 -36.48 -25.45
N ARG A 610 89.07 -36.92 -24.54
CA ARG A 610 89.46 -37.70 -23.35
C ARG A 610 90.18 -38.99 -23.73
N GLY A 611 89.63 -39.70 -24.72
CA GLY A 611 90.24 -40.91 -25.28
C GLY A 611 91.52 -40.66 -26.08
N ALA A 612 91.80 -39.43 -26.53
CA ALA A 612 93.08 -39.06 -27.13
C ALA A 612 94.15 -38.80 -26.05
N ALA A 613 93.84 -37.96 -25.05
CA ALA A 613 94.75 -37.62 -23.97
C ALA A 613 95.28 -38.87 -23.22
N GLN A 614 94.40 -39.81 -22.85
CA GLN A 614 94.80 -41.06 -22.20
C GLN A 614 95.75 -41.93 -23.05
N ARG A 615 95.58 -41.94 -24.38
CA ARG A 615 96.50 -42.66 -25.29
C ARG A 615 97.87 -41.99 -25.35
N THR A 616 97.92 -40.66 -25.38
CA THR A 616 99.18 -39.90 -25.32
C THR A 616 99.95 -40.21 -24.02
N THR A 617 99.30 -40.11 -22.86
CA THR A 617 99.93 -40.43 -21.56
C THR A 617 100.49 -41.87 -21.53
N THR A 618 99.74 -42.84 -22.06
CA THR A 618 100.17 -44.25 -22.12
C THR A 618 101.37 -44.45 -23.04
N ALA A 619 101.45 -43.71 -24.15
CA ALA A 619 102.56 -43.78 -25.10
C ALA A 619 103.87 -43.18 -24.54
N MET A 620 103.79 -42.04 -23.84
CA MET A 620 104.98 -41.40 -23.23
C MET A 620 105.65 -42.31 -22.19
N VAL A 621 104.86 -42.96 -21.33
CA VAL A 621 105.35 -43.93 -20.33
C VAL A 621 106.06 -45.14 -20.98
N ALA A 622 105.64 -45.55 -22.18
CA ALA A 622 106.33 -46.60 -22.94
C ALA A 622 107.67 -46.11 -23.51
N GLN A 623 107.73 -44.89 -24.06
CA GLN A 623 108.95 -44.31 -24.63
C GLN A 623 110.04 -44.07 -23.57
N LEU A 624 109.68 -43.62 -22.37
CA LEU A 624 110.60 -43.45 -21.24
C LEU A 624 111.36 -44.75 -20.89
N ARG A 625 110.70 -45.92 -20.94
CA ARG A 625 111.34 -47.23 -20.68
C ARG A 625 112.37 -47.62 -21.73
N THR A 626 112.11 -47.34 -23.01
CA THR A 626 113.09 -47.58 -24.09
C THR A 626 114.31 -46.67 -23.97
N LEU A 627 114.12 -45.46 -23.46
CA LEU A 627 115.18 -44.45 -23.27
C LEU A 627 116.22 -44.90 -22.23
N THR A 628 115.76 -45.52 -21.14
CA THR A 628 116.63 -46.09 -20.10
C THR A 628 117.55 -47.20 -20.66
N ALA A 629 117.08 -47.99 -21.64
CA ALA A 629 117.85 -49.06 -22.25
C ALA A 629 118.95 -48.55 -23.21
N MET A 630 118.73 -47.42 -23.90
CA MET A 630 119.75 -46.83 -24.78
C MET A 630 120.95 -46.26 -24.00
N SER A 631 120.72 -45.74 -22.79
CA SER A 631 121.76 -45.18 -21.92
C SER A 631 122.89 -46.19 -21.61
N THR A 632 122.52 -47.46 -21.37
CA THR A 632 123.47 -48.53 -21.03
C THR A 632 124.45 -48.85 -22.17
N ASN A 633 123.99 -48.83 -23.42
CA ASN A 633 124.82 -49.15 -24.59
C ASN A 633 125.86 -48.07 -24.92
N VAL A 634 125.63 -46.81 -24.50
CA VAL A 634 126.54 -45.69 -24.76
C VAL A 634 127.83 -45.80 -23.95
N GLN A 635 127.80 -46.44 -22.78
CA GLN A 635 129.00 -46.64 -21.95
C GLN A 635 130.01 -47.64 -22.54
N GLU A 636 129.55 -48.62 -23.32
CA GLU A 636 130.39 -49.70 -23.84
C GLU A 636 131.27 -49.26 -25.03
N VAL A 637 130.77 -48.33 -25.86
CA VAL A 637 131.48 -47.80 -27.04
C VAL A 637 132.70 -46.95 -26.64
N SER A 638 132.61 -46.24 -25.51
CA SER A 638 133.65 -45.29 -25.03
C SER A 638 135.02 -45.95 -24.81
N GLY A 639 135.06 -47.21 -24.36
CA GLY A 639 136.30 -47.92 -24.06
C GLY A 639 137.13 -48.36 -25.29
N SER A 640 136.52 -48.36 -26.49
CA SER A 640 137.19 -48.86 -27.70
C SER A 640 138.11 -47.81 -28.35
N THR A 641 137.69 -46.54 -28.35
CA THR A 641 138.26 -45.45 -29.14
C THR A 641 139.63 -44.96 -28.66
N GLN A 642 139.99 -45.22 -27.39
CA GLN A 642 141.24 -44.80 -26.77
C GLN A 642 142.51 -45.30 -27.51
N ARG A 643 142.40 -46.35 -28.34
CA ARG A 643 143.55 -47.07 -28.94
C ARG A 643 143.98 -46.58 -30.33
N THR A 644 143.20 -45.77 -31.04
CA THR A 644 143.49 -45.35 -32.42
C THR A 644 144.12 -43.96 -32.56
N VAL A 645 144.25 -43.21 -31.47
CA VAL A 645 144.71 -41.80 -31.46
C VAL A 645 146.19 -41.61 -31.82
N THR A 646 147.03 -42.64 -31.68
CA THR A 646 148.51 -42.52 -31.75
C THR A 646 149.09 -42.42 -33.17
N ALA A 647 148.31 -42.69 -34.21
CA ALA A 647 148.90 -43.15 -35.47
C ALA A 647 149.08 -42.12 -36.60
N ILE A 648 148.38 -40.97 -36.64
CA ILE A 648 148.19 -40.29 -37.94
C ILE A 648 148.23 -38.74 -37.89
N GLY A 649 149.36 -38.15 -38.31
CA GLY A 649 149.67 -36.71 -38.20
C GLY A 649 150.01 -35.94 -39.50
N GLU A 650 149.59 -36.37 -40.71
CA GLU A 650 150.05 -35.77 -42.00
C GLU A 650 149.17 -34.72 -42.75
N ASN A 651 148.01 -35.07 -43.33
CA ASN A 651 147.53 -34.46 -44.60
C ASN A 651 146.64 -33.17 -44.56
N ALA A 652 146.04 -32.77 -43.43
CA ALA A 652 145.89 -31.35 -42.99
C ALA A 652 145.31 -30.15 -43.81
N LYS A 653 145.02 -30.20 -45.11
CA LYS A 653 145.12 -29.00 -46.00
C LYS A 653 143.84 -28.38 -46.58
N GLY A 654 142.69 -28.49 -45.90
CA GLY A 654 141.38 -28.16 -46.51
C GLY A 654 140.40 -27.29 -45.69
N ALA A 655 140.87 -26.43 -44.78
CA ALA A 655 140.01 -25.73 -43.82
C ALA A 655 139.53 -24.31 -44.24
N ALA A 656 139.63 -23.94 -45.52
CA ALA A 656 139.49 -22.54 -45.96
C ALA A 656 138.06 -22.09 -46.38
N GLU A 657 137.05 -22.98 -46.42
CA GLU A 657 135.76 -22.70 -47.06
C GLU A 657 134.56 -22.40 -46.12
N ILE A 658 134.66 -22.69 -44.81
CA ILE A 658 133.48 -22.72 -43.91
C ILE A 658 133.14 -21.36 -43.26
N ALA A 659 133.95 -20.31 -43.50
CA ALA A 659 133.67 -18.94 -43.05
C ALA A 659 132.31 -18.36 -43.54
N LYS A 660 131.69 -19.00 -44.53
CA LYS A 660 130.46 -18.53 -45.19
C LYS A 660 129.14 -19.00 -44.54
N ALA A 661 129.18 -19.88 -43.54
CA ALA A 661 127.98 -20.50 -42.96
C ALA A 661 127.37 -19.75 -41.76
N MET A 662 128.11 -18.82 -41.14
CA MET A 662 127.72 -18.19 -39.86
C MET A 662 126.67 -17.07 -39.97
N ASP A 663 126.35 -16.56 -41.16
CA ASP A 663 125.31 -15.53 -41.35
C ASP A 663 123.87 -16.07 -41.11
N ALA A 664 123.67 -17.39 -41.22
CA ALA A 664 122.34 -18.01 -41.13
C ALA A 664 121.74 -18.00 -39.72
N ALA A 665 122.56 -18.15 -38.67
CA ALA A 665 122.10 -18.29 -37.29
C ALA A 665 121.49 -16.99 -36.70
N ARG A 666 121.85 -15.82 -37.26
CA ARG A 666 121.38 -14.50 -36.82
C ARG A 666 119.84 -14.33 -36.92
N LYS A 667 119.16 -15.07 -37.80
CA LYS A 667 117.74 -14.81 -38.15
C LYS A 667 116.71 -15.49 -37.27
N GLN A 668 117.05 -16.56 -36.53
CA GLN A 668 116.04 -17.37 -35.83
C GLN A 668 115.68 -16.83 -34.42
N ALA A 669 116.56 -16.03 -33.81
CA ALA A 669 116.34 -15.45 -32.48
C ALA A 669 115.25 -14.36 -32.42
N MET A 670 114.85 -13.76 -33.55
CA MET A 670 113.83 -12.69 -33.56
C MET A 670 112.37 -13.20 -33.45
N GLN A 671 112.10 -14.50 -33.51
CA GLN A 671 110.72 -15.00 -33.54
C GLN A 671 110.09 -15.27 -32.16
N ALA A 672 110.90 -15.53 -31.11
CA ALA A 672 110.37 -15.86 -29.78
C ALA A 672 109.73 -14.66 -29.05
N ALA A 673 110.16 -13.43 -29.36
CA ALA A 673 109.74 -12.21 -28.65
C ALA A 673 108.29 -11.76 -28.92
N ARG A 674 107.52 -12.45 -29.78
CA ARG A 674 106.14 -12.07 -30.12
C ARG A 674 105.04 -12.81 -29.33
N ALA A 675 105.36 -13.91 -28.64
CA ALA A 675 104.35 -14.73 -27.96
C ALA A 675 103.91 -14.16 -26.60
N VAL A 676 104.80 -13.47 -25.88
CA VAL A 676 104.54 -12.98 -24.51
C VAL A 676 103.54 -11.81 -24.46
N THR A 677 103.25 -11.17 -25.59
CA THR A 677 102.33 -10.02 -25.69
C THR A 677 100.83 -10.36 -25.69
N GLU A 678 100.42 -11.62 -25.87
CA GLU A 678 99.00 -12.00 -25.91
C GLU A 678 98.38 -12.28 -24.53
N GLN A 679 99.11 -12.94 -23.61
CA GLN A 679 98.57 -13.31 -22.28
C GLN A 679 98.23 -12.11 -21.38
N ALA A 680 98.79 -10.92 -21.64
CA ALA A 680 98.44 -9.69 -20.91
C ALA A 680 97.03 -9.16 -21.24
N ARG A 681 96.34 -9.69 -22.26
CA ARG A 681 95.03 -9.21 -22.70
C ARG A 681 93.87 -9.86 -21.92
N ALA A 682 93.97 -11.16 -21.63
CA ALA A 682 92.89 -11.93 -20.98
C ALA A 682 92.63 -11.51 -19.51
N ALA A 683 93.68 -11.16 -18.76
CA ALA A 683 93.54 -10.70 -17.38
C ALA A 683 92.66 -9.43 -17.24
N LYS A 684 92.57 -8.62 -18.31
CA LYS A 684 91.83 -7.36 -18.33
C LYS A 684 90.32 -7.51 -18.62
N GLU A 685 89.89 -8.65 -19.16
CA GLU A 685 88.47 -8.97 -19.42
C GLU A 685 87.77 -9.52 -18.16
N ILE A 686 88.53 -10.18 -17.28
CA ILE A 686 88.07 -10.63 -15.95
C ILE A 686 87.79 -9.44 -15.02
N GLU A 687 88.63 -8.39 -15.09
CA GLU A 687 88.45 -7.14 -14.33
C GLU A 687 87.15 -6.40 -14.74
N ALA A 688 86.82 -6.40 -16.03
CA ALA A 688 85.59 -5.78 -16.54
C ALA A 688 84.32 -6.54 -16.11
N THR A 689 84.33 -7.88 -16.23
CA THR A 689 83.17 -8.72 -15.87
C THR A 689 82.89 -8.75 -14.36
N ALA A 690 83.92 -8.72 -13.51
CA ALA A 690 83.73 -8.58 -12.06
C ALA A 690 83.09 -7.24 -11.66
N SER A 691 83.42 -6.16 -12.38
CA SER A 691 82.83 -4.82 -12.19
C SER A 691 81.33 -4.78 -12.57
N ASP A 692 80.95 -5.46 -13.65
CA ASP A 692 79.55 -5.52 -14.07
C ASP A 692 78.66 -6.32 -13.10
N VAL A 693 79.16 -7.42 -12.52
CA VAL A 693 78.44 -8.18 -11.49
C VAL A 693 78.25 -7.37 -10.20
N ALA A 694 79.27 -6.60 -9.79
CA ALA A 694 79.15 -5.71 -8.63
C ALA A 694 78.11 -4.60 -8.85
N ARG A 695 78.06 -4.00 -10.04
CA ARG A 695 77.05 -3.01 -10.43
C ARG A 695 75.63 -3.59 -10.43
N LEU A 696 75.44 -4.75 -11.06
CA LEU A 696 74.13 -5.39 -11.14
C LEU A 696 73.61 -5.83 -9.76
N SER A 697 74.51 -6.28 -8.88
CA SER A 697 74.17 -6.63 -7.50
C SER A 697 73.72 -5.40 -6.70
N ALA A 698 74.35 -4.23 -6.89
CA ALA A 698 73.92 -2.98 -6.26
C ALA A 698 72.54 -2.51 -6.76
N GLU A 699 72.24 -2.66 -8.05
CA GLU A 699 70.91 -2.35 -8.62
C GLU A 699 69.83 -3.29 -8.04
N VAL A 700 70.11 -4.60 -7.93
CA VAL A 700 69.22 -5.58 -7.29
C VAL A 700 69.00 -5.29 -5.80
N THR A 701 70.03 -4.88 -5.06
CA THR A 701 69.91 -4.47 -3.65
C THR A 701 69.04 -3.21 -3.50
N SER A 702 69.21 -2.22 -4.37
CA SER A 702 68.39 -1.00 -4.37
C SER A 702 66.92 -1.33 -4.66
N ALA A 703 66.64 -2.09 -5.71
CA ALA A 703 65.28 -2.48 -6.08
C ALA A 703 64.60 -3.37 -5.02
N SER A 704 65.36 -4.27 -4.36
CA SER A 704 64.84 -5.12 -3.29
C SER A 704 64.49 -4.31 -2.04
N ASN A 705 65.23 -3.24 -1.74
CA ASN A 705 64.92 -2.32 -0.64
C ASN A 705 63.68 -1.45 -0.94
N GLU A 706 63.55 -0.90 -2.16
CA GLU A 706 62.31 -0.21 -2.58
C GLU A 706 61.09 -1.13 -2.51
N GLN A 707 61.22 -2.39 -2.97
CA GLN A 707 60.14 -3.38 -2.84
C GLN A 707 59.82 -3.72 -1.38
N ALA A 708 60.82 -3.80 -0.50
CA ALA A 708 60.59 -4.03 0.93
C ALA A 708 59.87 -2.85 1.62
N GLU A 709 60.17 -1.60 1.22
CA GLU A 709 59.47 -0.41 1.72
C GLU A 709 58.02 -0.35 1.21
N ALA A 710 57.79 -0.62 -0.08
CA ALA A 710 56.45 -0.72 -0.67
C ALA A 710 55.60 -1.84 -0.03
N LEU A 711 56.20 -3.01 0.23
CA LEU A 711 55.55 -4.10 0.97
C LEU A 711 55.23 -3.73 2.43
N GLY A 712 56.07 -2.91 3.07
CA GLY A 712 55.81 -2.36 4.41
C GLY A 712 54.61 -1.41 4.46
N LEU A 713 54.47 -0.54 3.45
CA LEU A 713 53.29 0.32 3.30
C LEU A 713 52.02 -0.53 3.04
N LEU A 714 52.08 -1.48 2.10
CA LEU A 714 50.97 -2.40 1.81
C LEU A 714 50.56 -3.25 3.02
N ALA A 715 51.51 -3.68 3.86
CA ALA A 715 51.20 -4.38 5.12
C ALA A 715 50.51 -3.46 6.15
N THR A 716 50.84 -2.17 6.16
CA THR A 716 50.21 -1.16 7.03
C THR A 716 48.79 -0.83 6.57
N ASP A 717 48.56 -0.75 5.27
CA ASP A 717 47.22 -0.63 4.67
C ASP A 717 46.39 -1.90 4.91
N ALA A 718 47.00 -3.10 4.81
CA ALA A 718 46.32 -4.36 5.11
C ALA A 718 45.89 -4.47 6.58
N ASP A 719 46.71 -4.04 7.56
CA ASP A 719 46.29 -3.97 8.97
C ASP A 719 45.22 -2.89 9.21
N SER A 720 45.22 -1.81 8.44
CA SER A 720 44.17 -0.78 8.47
C SER A 720 42.84 -1.33 7.95
N VAL A 721 42.85 -2.06 6.82
CA VAL A 721 41.69 -2.80 6.29
C VAL A 721 41.21 -3.86 7.29
N ARG A 722 42.12 -4.61 7.93
CA ARG A 722 41.80 -5.59 8.99
C ARG A 722 41.12 -4.96 10.20
N LYS A 723 41.57 -3.78 10.64
CA LYS A 723 40.94 -3.01 11.74
C LYS A 723 39.54 -2.54 11.35
N VAL A 724 39.37 -1.97 10.16
CA VAL A 724 38.07 -1.53 9.64
C VAL A 724 37.11 -2.72 9.51
N ALA A 725 37.53 -3.85 8.94
CA ALA A 725 36.71 -5.06 8.83
C ALA A 725 36.26 -5.59 10.21
N LYS A 726 37.13 -5.59 11.22
CA LYS A 726 36.76 -5.95 12.60
C LYS A 726 35.81 -4.95 13.27
N GLN A 727 35.92 -3.65 12.99
CA GLN A 727 34.96 -2.65 13.47
C GLN A 727 33.61 -2.80 12.78
N SER A 728 33.58 -3.00 11.46
CA SER A 728 32.35 -3.25 10.70
C SER A 728 31.64 -4.53 11.17
N SER A 729 32.36 -5.64 11.36
CA SER A 729 31.77 -6.90 11.89
C SER A 729 31.10 -6.69 13.26
N ARG A 730 31.74 -5.92 14.16
CA ARG A 730 31.14 -5.55 15.46
C ARG A 730 29.89 -4.67 15.31
N ALA A 731 29.97 -3.61 14.50
CA ALA A 731 28.84 -2.70 14.28
C ALA A 731 27.63 -3.39 13.64
N VAL A 732 27.87 -4.30 12.68
CA VAL A 732 26.84 -5.15 12.06
C VAL A 732 26.27 -6.16 13.07
N GLY A 733 27.11 -6.68 13.99
CA GLY A 733 26.65 -7.48 15.13
C GLY A 733 25.70 -6.71 16.05
N GLU A 734 26.07 -5.49 16.48
CA GLU A 734 25.23 -4.62 17.31
C GLU A 734 23.92 -4.25 16.61
N GLN A 735 23.93 -4.00 15.30
CA GLN A 735 22.72 -3.80 14.50
C GLN A 735 21.83 -5.05 14.46
N SER A 736 22.41 -6.25 14.35
CA SER A 736 21.68 -7.52 14.38
C SER A 736 20.97 -7.74 15.73
N ASP A 737 21.62 -7.41 16.84
CA ASP A 737 21.03 -7.53 18.19
C ASP A 737 19.93 -6.49 18.43
N ALA A 738 20.09 -5.27 17.90
CA ALA A 738 19.06 -4.23 17.91
C ALA A 738 17.83 -4.62 17.07
N LEU A 739 18.02 -5.20 15.88
CA LEU A 739 16.94 -5.71 15.02
C LEU A 739 16.18 -6.88 15.68
N SER A 740 16.90 -7.80 16.32
CA SER A 740 16.31 -8.88 17.11
C SER A 740 15.44 -8.32 18.26
N SER A 741 15.94 -7.30 18.95
CA SER A 741 15.21 -6.61 20.02
C SER A 741 13.92 -5.94 19.50
N LEU A 742 14.00 -5.22 18.38
CA LEU A 742 12.86 -4.59 17.71
C LEU A 742 11.82 -5.61 17.23
N SER A 743 12.26 -6.72 16.63
CA SER A 743 11.38 -7.83 16.23
C SER A 743 10.63 -8.42 17.43
N SER A 744 11.33 -8.62 18.55
CA SER A 744 10.70 -9.09 19.81
C SER A 744 9.69 -8.10 20.38
N LEU A 745 9.92 -6.79 20.21
CA LEU A 745 9.00 -5.74 20.67
C LEU A 745 7.75 -5.68 19.78
N ALA A 746 7.91 -5.74 18.46
CA ALA A 746 6.81 -5.78 17.50
C ALA A 746 5.92 -7.02 17.71
N ALA A 747 6.52 -8.19 17.99
CA ALA A 747 5.79 -9.41 18.34
C ALA A 747 4.94 -9.25 19.63
N ARG A 748 5.48 -8.58 20.66
CA ARG A 748 4.73 -8.26 21.90
C ARG A 748 3.60 -7.27 21.64
N GLN A 749 3.82 -6.24 20.80
CA GLN A 749 2.78 -5.28 20.43
C GLN A 749 1.65 -5.93 19.62
N SER A 750 1.99 -6.84 18.69
CA SER A 750 0.99 -7.63 17.95
C SER A 750 0.14 -8.48 18.90
N ALA A 751 0.74 -9.23 19.83
CA ALA A 751 0.01 -10.00 20.83
C ALA A 751 -0.89 -9.14 21.74
N ALA A 752 -0.45 -7.93 22.11
CA ALA A 752 -1.25 -6.97 22.86
C ALA A 752 -2.45 -6.45 22.04
N LEU A 753 -2.26 -6.12 20.76
CA LEU A 753 -3.33 -5.64 19.87
C LEU A 753 -4.32 -6.75 19.47
N GLN A 754 -3.88 -8.00 19.36
CA GLN A 754 -4.78 -9.15 19.24
C GLN A 754 -5.66 -9.30 20.50
N THR A 755 -5.09 -9.08 21.68
CA THR A 755 -5.82 -9.10 22.96
C THR A 755 -6.84 -7.94 23.03
N ILE A 756 -6.44 -6.73 22.61
CA ILE A 756 -7.35 -5.58 22.50
C ILE A 756 -8.47 -5.89 21.51
N THR A 757 -8.17 -6.36 20.30
CA THR A 757 -9.16 -6.73 19.27
C THR A 757 -10.19 -7.72 19.82
N ARG A 758 -9.73 -8.74 20.56
CA ARG A 758 -10.63 -9.70 21.22
C ARG A 758 -11.52 -9.02 22.27
N SER A 759 -10.94 -8.21 23.16
CA SER A 759 -11.68 -7.46 24.18
C SER A 759 -12.71 -6.49 23.58
N THR A 760 -12.38 -5.80 22.48
CA THR A 760 -13.30 -4.86 21.81
C THR A 760 -14.45 -5.60 21.12
N ASN A 761 -14.21 -6.79 20.57
CA ASN A 761 -15.27 -7.65 20.03
C ASN A 761 -16.18 -8.21 21.14
N GLU A 762 -15.61 -8.64 22.27
CA GLU A 762 -16.35 -9.07 23.46
C GLU A 762 -17.21 -7.92 24.02
N GLN A 763 -16.65 -6.70 24.09
CA GLN A 763 -17.39 -5.49 24.45
C GLN A 763 -18.50 -5.17 23.45
N ALA A 764 -18.26 -5.21 22.14
CA ALA A 764 -19.27 -4.96 21.12
C ALA A 764 -20.47 -5.91 21.23
N ALA A 765 -20.21 -7.20 21.50
CA ALA A 765 -21.26 -8.19 21.74
C ALA A 765 -22.06 -7.88 23.02
N ALA A 766 -21.39 -7.45 24.10
CA ALA A 766 -22.06 -7.01 25.31
C ALA A 766 -22.91 -5.73 25.11
N THR A 767 -22.44 -4.75 24.32
CA THR A 767 -23.24 -3.57 24.00
C THR A 767 -24.48 -3.88 23.18
N ASP A 768 -24.39 -4.82 22.23
CA ASP A 768 -25.58 -5.22 21.47
C ASP A 768 -26.60 -5.97 22.35
N GLN A 769 -26.15 -6.81 23.29
CA GLN A 769 -27.04 -7.41 24.29
C GLN A 769 -27.73 -6.34 25.17
N ILE A 770 -27.01 -5.29 25.59
CA ILE A 770 -27.60 -4.15 26.33
C ILE A 770 -28.62 -3.40 25.46
N ALA A 771 -28.30 -3.14 24.19
CA ALA A 771 -29.22 -2.49 23.25
C ALA A 771 -30.49 -3.33 23.02
N GLN A 772 -30.37 -4.66 22.90
CA GLN A 772 -31.51 -5.58 22.82
C GLN A 772 -32.35 -5.57 24.11
N ALA A 773 -31.72 -5.59 25.29
CA ALA A 773 -32.41 -5.49 26.57
C ALA A 773 -33.16 -4.15 26.75
N MET A 774 -32.55 -3.04 26.33
CA MET A 774 -33.21 -1.72 26.34
C MET A 774 -34.39 -1.64 25.37
N ARG A 775 -34.31 -2.26 24.19
CA ARG A 775 -35.47 -2.37 23.27
C ARG A 775 -36.61 -3.18 23.90
N ALA A 776 -36.31 -4.25 24.62
CA ALA A 776 -37.31 -5.03 25.35
C ALA A 776 -37.95 -4.23 26.50
N LEU A 777 -37.14 -3.57 27.33
CA LEU A 777 -37.62 -2.66 28.39
C LEU A 777 -38.51 -1.54 27.83
N ARG A 778 -38.13 -0.92 26.71
CA ARG A 778 -38.94 0.12 26.04
C ARG A 778 -40.31 -0.41 25.58
N GLY A 779 -40.37 -1.67 25.14
CA GLY A 779 -41.64 -2.33 24.83
C GLY A 779 -42.51 -2.54 26.07
N GLN A 780 -41.92 -3.11 27.12
CA GLN A 780 -42.60 -3.44 28.38
C GLN A 780 -43.07 -2.18 29.13
N SER A 781 -42.29 -1.09 29.11
CA SER A 781 -42.67 0.20 29.68
C SER A 781 -43.83 0.85 28.92
N ARG A 782 -43.86 0.78 27.58
CA ARG A 782 -45.01 1.28 26.78
C ARG A 782 -46.30 0.51 27.07
N GLU A 783 -46.20 -0.80 27.27
CA GLU A 783 -47.33 -1.64 27.69
C GLU A 783 -47.83 -1.20 29.08
N MET A 784 -46.92 -0.98 30.03
CA MET A 784 -47.24 -0.46 31.37
C MET A 784 -47.90 0.92 31.33
N THR A 785 -47.41 1.85 30.50
CA THR A 785 -48.06 3.16 30.27
C THR A 785 -49.50 2.99 29.78
N GLY A 786 -49.73 2.05 28.85
CA GLY A 786 -51.08 1.71 28.36
C GLY A 786 -52.00 1.18 29.45
N VAL A 787 -51.50 0.27 30.30
CA VAL A 787 -52.25 -0.27 31.45
C VAL A 787 -52.60 0.83 32.46
N LEU A 788 -51.65 1.71 32.80
CA LEU A 788 -51.87 2.82 33.73
C LEU A 788 -52.90 3.83 33.20
N VAL A 789 -52.87 4.16 31.90
CA VAL A 789 -53.90 4.99 31.25
C VAL A 789 -55.29 4.33 31.31
N GLY A 790 -55.34 3.00 31.14
CA GLY A 790 -56.57 2.22 31.31
C GLY A 790 -57.11 2.26 32.74
N GLN A 791 -56.23 2.07 33.74
CA GLN A 791 -56.58 2.13 35.16
C GLN A 791 -57.03 3.53 35.59
N ALA A 792 -56.34 4.60 35.16
CA ALA A 792 -56.72 5.98 35.45
C ALA A 792 -58.13 6.30 34.90
N LYS A 793 -58.41 5.94 33.64
CA LYS A 793 -59.75 6.10 33.04
C LYS A 793 -60.81 5.29 33.77
N SER A 794 -60.53 4.03 34.12
CA SER A 794 -61.49 3.18 34.83
C SER A 794 -61.79 3.72 36.23
N ALA A 795 -60.77 4.14 36.99
CA ALA A 795 -60.93 4.71 38.32
C ALA A 795 -61.69 6.04 38.29
N ALA A 796 -61.41 6.91 37.31
CA ALA A 796 -62.14 8.15 37.11
C ALA A 796 -63.61 7.93 36.73
N ALA A 797 -63.91 6.97 35.85
CA ALA A 797 -65.28 6.60 35.50
C ALA A 797 -66.04 6.05 36.72
N THR A 798 -65.44 5.10 37.45
CA THR A 798 -66.05 4.55 38.68
C THR A 798 -66.28 5.63 39.74
N ALA A 799 -65.37 6.60 39.88
CA ALA A 799 -65.55 7.73 40.79
C ALA A 799 -66.71 8.65 40.37
N ALA A 800 -66.89 8.89 39.07
CA ALA A 800 -68.00 9.69 38.54
C ALA A 800 -69.35 8.99 38.70
N ASP A 801 -69.42 7.69 38.40
CA ASP A 801 -70.63 6.88 38.57
C ASP A 801 -71.06 6.83 40.05
N VAL A 802 -70.11 6.59 40.96
CA VAL A 802 -70.37 6.57 42.41
C VAL A 802 -70.74 7.96 42.95
N ALA A 803 -70.17 9.05 42.39
CA ALA A 803 -70.59 10.41 42.76
C ALA A 803 -72.02 10.73 42.31
N THR A 804 -72.44 10.22 41.14
CA THR A 804 -73.84 10.33 40.66
C THR A 804 -74.79 9.57 41.58
N VAL A 805 -74.45 8.32 41.93
CA VAL A 805 -75.22 7.52 42.90
C VAL A 805 -75.27 8.20 44.28
N ALA A 806 -74.19 8.85 44.72
CA ALA A 806 -74.19 9.62 45.97
C ALA A 806 -75.17 10.81 45.92
N GLN A 807 -75.27 11.52 44.79
CA GLN A 807 -76.25 12.61 44.60
C GLN A 807 -77.70 12.09 44.61
N GLU A 808 -77.97 10.97 43.96
CA GLU A 808 -79.31 10.33 43.99
C GLU A 808 -79.70 9.88 45.42
N ILE A 809 -78.75 9.33 46.18
CA ILE A 809 -78.96 8.93 47.57
C ILE A 809 -79.14 10.14 48.49
N ALA A 810 -78.44 11.26 48.25
CA ALA A 810 -78.65 12.52 48.96
C ALA A 810 -80.04 13.11 48.69
N ALA A 811 -80.52 13.04 47.44
CA ALA A 811 -81.89 13.44 47.09
C ALA A 811 -82.95 12.54 47.77
N LEU A 812 -82.73 11.21 47.78
CA LEU A 812 -83.57 10.27 48.52
C LEU A 812 -83.56 10.52 50.04
N ARG A 813 -82.41 10.87 50.61
CA ARG A 813 -82.27 11.25 52.02
C ARG A 813 -83.07 12.51 52.34
N ALA A 814 -82.98 13.55 51.49
CA ALA A 814 -83.74 14.78 51.65
C ALA A 814 -85.26 14.51 51.58
N ALA A 815 -85.72 13.78 50.56
CA ALA A 815 -87.11 13.39 50.40
C ALA A 815 -87.63 12.55 51.58
N ASN A 816 -86.86 11.57 52.07
CA ASN A 816 -87.23 10.78 53.26
C ASN A 816 -87.22 11.63 54.54
N GLY A 817 -86.36 12.65 54.63
CA GLY A 817 -86.34 13.62 55.73
C GLY A 817 -87.59 14.49 55.76
N GLU A 818 -87.97 15.07 54.61
CA GLU A 818 -89.21 15.84 54.45
C GLU A 818 -90.45 14.97 54.74
N GLN A 819 -90.51 13.75 54.18
CA GLN A 819 -91.60 12.80 54.47
C GLN A 819 -91.65 12.41 55.95
N ALA A 820 -90.50 12.20 56.60
CA ALA A 820 -90.46 11.91 58.04
C ALA A 820 -90.95 13.09 58.89
N ALA A 821 -90.64 14.34 58.48
CA ALA A 821 -91.16 15.55 59.13
C ALA A 821 -92.68 15.68 58.92
N MET A 822 -93.17 15.46 57.69
CA MET A 822 -94.57 15.53 57.32
C MET A 822 -95.43 14.47 58.06
N VAL A 823 -94.95 13.22 58.15
CA VAL A 823 -95.60 12.14 58.92
C VAL A 823 -95.51 12.40 60.43
N SER A 824 -94.45 13.05 60.92
CA SER A 824 -94.37 13.46 62.33
C SER A 824 -95.37 14.58 62.66
N ALA A 825 -95.60 15.53 61.74
CA ALA A 825 -96.61 16.57 61.89
C ALA A 825 -98.04 16.00 61.84
N MET A 826 -98.31 15.00 61.00
CA MET A 826 -99.60 14.29 60.96
C MET A 826 -99.87 13.40 62.19
N ALA A 827 -98.87 13.09 63.00
CA ALA A 827 -99.00 12.28 64.21
C ALA A 827 -99.15 13.10 65.50
N GLY A 828 -99.11 14.45 65.41
CA GLY A 828 -99.03 15.37 66.55
C GLY A 828 -100.33 16.08 66.93
N THR A 829 -101.48 15.68 66.38
CA THR A 829 -102.78 16.31 66.66
C THR A 829 -103.68 15.41 67.52
N ASP A 830 -103.28 15.20 68.78
CA ASP A 830 -104.16 14.90 69.93
C ASP A 830 -103.30 14.67 71.20
N GLU A 831 -102.90 15.76 71.86
CA GLU A 831 -102.87 15.91 73.33
C GLU A 831 -102.38 17.33 73.69
N ASP A 832 -103.33 18.26 73.76
CA ASP A 832 -103.13 19.60 74.29
C ASP A 832 -103.39 19.58 75.80
N HIS A 833 -102.34 19.67 76.63
CA HIS A 833 -102.31 20.61 77.76
C HIS A 833 -100.99 20.63 78.58
N ALA A 834 -100.67 21.85 79.04
CA ALA A 834 -99.79 22.24 80.15
C ALA A 834 -98.25 22.17 79.96
N GLY A 835 -97.62 23.36 79.86
CA GLY A 835 -96.27 23.58 80.39
C GLY A 835 -95.33 24.50 79.58
N THR A 836 -95.37 25.81 79.88
CA THR A 836 -94.25 26.79 79.96
C THR A 836 -92.80 26.24 79.79
N GLU A 837 -91.83 26.89 79.13
CA GLU A 837 -91.57 28.35 79.07
C GLU A 837 -90.62 28.78 77.89
N ASP A 838 -90.34 30.09 77.76
CA ASP A 838 -89.80 30.83 76.58
C ASP A 838 -88.27 30.69 76.32
N PRO A 839 -87.80 30.53 75.05
CA PRO A 839 -86.36 30.44 74.70
C PRO A 839 -85.79 31.72 74.05
N ARG A 840 -84.49 32.03 74.26
CA ARG A 840 -83.73 32.98 73.41
C ARG A 840 -82.27 32.57 73.19
N THR A 841 -81.83 32.80 71.94
CA THR A 841 -80.49 32.68 71.32
C THR A 841 -79.85 31.29 71.31
#